data_AF-A0A4Y9FMZ1-F1
#
_entry.id   AF-A0A4Y9FMZ1-F1
#
_cell.length_a   1.000
_cell.length_b   1.000
_cell.length_c   1.000
_cell.angle_alpha   90.00
_cell.angle_beta   90.00
_cell.angle_gamma   90.00
#
_symmetry.space_group_name_H-M   'P 1'
#
loop_
_entity.id
_entity.type
_entity.pdbx_description
1 polymer ?
#
loop_
_entity_poly.entity_id
_entity_poly.type
_entity_poly.pdbx_seq_one_letter_code
_entity_poly.pdbx_strand_id
1 'polypeptide(L)'
;MSLRPLAWFPKRFTAGDMDGTGGDRLLGRTELSPLEVLIRETAQNSWDARAPRQVPRYGVDLRRVDFRLRADLDHLFSAGRVPGLHHVPSVRNLHVLEIFDRGTTGLDGPVDLSPTAKDEAKNFQDLILKVGVPRDDGQGGGTYGFGKTAAYAFSEQGTVIFWTRCRNPQGQLEHRFIISAFHESYVSEGVQYTGRHWWGTGSGDLVQPLVGVEAQRYGERFFARHFDADETGTSLLILDPRLPLPGTLGLDEPAPEDLRYGDPAKVEAEFVRQSRRAIRRHLWPKLIPAPWDDSCPMPISLKAHSAEVALIDEAPGAIDFWGAGLNAIRAHLHPGASAVESPSGIPVVVHDVHRYRDTIGYLAVVRRMPGVEQRHPDDDLDPAGGDDAPLRIALMRNQAELVVTTEDWSDFAPPPGFDWLAVFKSAKEWDRTYADAEPPAHDMWVSSAGGDAGLVIRHTRNKVRSLLRETFAVPEPEDAAEEERARLGVGTLARRLGVLLPVARADVPGAPNGASGGGAGGRRAARRQLVSIDAPYLVETLRDGRQRQRVEFEVKADGEALVRIEVFVIGDEGARELLSESQVEATWSDGRAVSGTEARVAGGVPQSVTISGPPRRALRIEMNARAIDAGD
;
A
#
# COMPACT_ATOMS: atom_id res chain seq x y z
N MET A 1 -17.48 25.93 -36.08
CA MET A 1 -17.99 27.13 -35.37
C MET A 1 -17.05 27.42 -34.20
N SER A 2 -16.76 28.70 -33.92
CA SER A 2 -15.96 29.12 -32.76
C SER A 2 -16.70 28.82 -31.46
N LEU A 3 -15.99 28.37 -30.42
CA LEU A 3 -16.52 28.40 -29.05
C LEU A 3 -16.74 29.86 -28.63
N ARG A 4 -17.59 30.11 -27.64
CA ARG A 4 -17.74 31.42 -27.01
C ARG A 4 -16.85 31.49 -25.75
N PRO A 5 -16.31 32.66 -25.39
CA PRO A 5 -15.69 32.83 -24.08
C PRO A 5 -16.71 32.58 -22.95
N LEU A 6 -16.26 31.99 -21.85
CA LEU A 6 -17.08 31.83 -20.64
C LEU A 6 -16.92 33.04 -19.73
N ALA A 7 -18.01 33.45 -19.06
CA ALA A 7 -17.94 34.53 -18.09
C ALA A 7 -17.15 34.07 -16.85
N TRP A 8 -16.34 34.98 -16.28
CA TRP A 8 -15.49 34.71 -15.13
C TRP A 8 -16.13 35.25 -13.84
N PHE A 9 -16.20 34.39 -12.82
CA PHE A 9 -16.84 34.67 -11.53
C PHE A 9 -15.85 34.43 -10.37
N PRO A 10 -15.07 35.45 -9.95
CA PRO A 10 -14.25 35.37 -8.74
C PRO A 10 -15.10 35.57 -7.47
N LYS A 11 -15.02 34.64 -6.50
CA LYS A 11 -15.81 34.73 -5.27
C LYS A 11 -15.25 35.76 -4.29
N ARG A 12 -16.02 36.81 -4.04
CA ARG A 12 -15.78 37.79 -2.98
C ARG A 12 -16.07 37.19 -1.61
N PHE A 13 -15.40 37.67 -0.57
CA PHE A 13 -15.78 37.34 0.80
C PHE A 13 -17.14 37.92 1.14
N THR A 14 -17.99 37.09 1.73
CA THR A 14 -19.23 37.51 2.38
C THR A 14 -19.23 37.14 3.86
N ALA A 15 -20.11 37.75 4.66
CA ALA A 15 -20.17 37.47 6.10
C ALA A 15 -20.47 35.97 6.33
N GLY A 16 -19.55 35.26 7.00
CA GLY A 16 -19.62 33.82 7.24
C GLY A 16 -18.72 32.97 6.32
N ASP A 17 -18.11 33.55 5.28
CA ASP A 17 -17.05 32.87 4.53
C ASP A 17 -15.78 32.79 5.39
N MET A 18 -15.19 31.60 5.50
CA MET A 18 -13.86 31.40 6.09
C MET A 18 -12.75 31.62 5.06
N ASP A 19 -11.57 31.95 5.58
CA ASP A 19 -10.39 32.24 4.79
C ASP A 19 -9.87 30.99 4.07
N GLY A 20 -9.43 31.14 2.80
CA GLY A 20 -8.80 30.08 2.02
C GLY A 20 -7.37 29.76 2.49
N THR A 21 -6.88 30.50 3.51
CA THR A 21 -5.61 30.27 4.20
C THR A 21 -5.62 28.92 4.92
N GLY A 22 -5.30 27.90 4.15
CA GLY A 22 -5.23 26.52 4.59
C GLY A 22 -4.61 25.61 3.54
N GLY A 23 -4.76 25.88 2.24
CA GLY A 23 -4.35 25.02 1.10
C GLY A 23 -3.11 24.15 1.33
N ASP A 24 -2.00 24.78 1.72
CA ASP A 24 -0.72 24.10 1.93
C ASP A 24 -0.54 23.50 3.35
N ARG A 25 -1.29 23.98 4.35
CA ARG A 25 -1.39 23.35 5.68
C ARG A 25 -2.47 22.25 5.74
N LEU A 26 -3.20 22.05 4.65
CA LEU A 26 -4.36 21.16 4.50
C LEU A 26 -3.99 19.78 3.99
N LEU A 27 -2.86 19.68 3.30
CA LEU A 27 -2.13 18.43 3.21
C LEU A 27 -1.65 18.13 4.63
N GLY A 28 -2.44 17.40 5.41
CA GLY A 28 -1.88 16.72 6.59
C GLY A 28 -0.59 16.02 6.16
N ARG A 29 0.37 15.81 7.06
CA ARG A 29 1.57 15.01 6.76
C ARG A 29 1.13 13.57 6.44
N THR A 30 0.68 13.33 5.22
CA THR A 30 0.44 12.02 4.64
C THR A 30 1.77 11.54 4.09
N GLU A 31 2.09 10.28 4.27
CA GLU A 31 3.29 9.69 3.64
C GLU A 31 3.08 9.45 2.13
N LEU A 32 1.84 9.63 1.65
CA LEU A 32 1.48 9.52 0.24
C LEU A 32 1.90 10.73 -0.59
N SER A 33 2.34 10.47 -1.81
CA SER A 33 2.59 11.52 -2.80
C SER A 33 1.29 12.19 -3.27
N PRO A 34 1.33 13.44 -3.77
CA PRO A 34 0.14 14.12 -4.31
C PRO A 34 -0.57 13.33 -5.43
N LEU A 35 0.18 12.60 -6.25
CA LEU A 35 -0.37 11.75 -7.32
C LEU A 35 -1.12 10.54 -6.76
N GLU A 36 -0.60 9.91 -5.71
CA GLU A 36 -1.29 8.80 -5.03
C GLU A 36 -2.59 9.25 -4.40
N VAL A 37 -2.58 10.40 -3.70
CA VAL A 37 -3.79 11.00 -3.14
C VAL A 37 -4.81 11.27 -4.24
N LEU A 38 -4.41 11.91 -5.34
CA LEU A 38 -5.30 12.19 -6.46
C LEU A 38 -5.98 10.93 -7.03
N ILE A 39 -5.19 9.88 -7.29
CA ILE A 39 -5.69 8.62 -7.86
C ILE A 39 -6.66 7.94 -6.89
N ARG A 40 -6.30 7.84 -5.60
CA ARG A 40 -7.15 7.20 -4.58
C ARG A 40 -8.49 7.91 -4.43
N GLU A 41 -8.45 9.23 -4.26
CA GLU A 41 -9.65 10.04 -4.03
C GLU A 41 -10.59 10.04 -5.23
N THR A 42 -10.05 10.19 -6.44
CA THR A 42 -10.88 10.18 -7.66
C THR A 42 -11.44 8.79 -7.98
N ALA A 43 -10.68 7.72 -7.74
CA ALA A 43 -11.18 6.35 -7.89
C ALA A 43 -12.26 5.99 -6.84
N GLN A 44 -12.08 6.40 -5.58
CA GLN A 44 -13.08 6.21 -4.54
C GLN A 44 -14.37 6.98 -4.87
N ASN A 45 -14.26 8.25 -5.25
CA ASN A 45 -15.42 9.04 -5.70
C ASN A 45 -16.15 8.37 -6.87
N SER A 46 -15.41 7.79 -7.82
CA SER A 46 -15.98 7.05 -8.95
C SER A 46 -16.73 5.79 -8.50
N TRP A 47 -16.16 5.04 -7.56
CA TRP A 47 -16.77 3.84 -7.00
C TRP A 47 -18.04 4.13 -6.21
N ASP A 48 -18.02 5.20 -5.41
CA ASP A 48 -19.15 5.61 -4.56
C ASP A 48 -20.29 6.20 -5.41
N ALA A 49 -19.96 6.88 -6.51
CA ALA A 49 -20.93 7.45 -7.44
C ALA A 49 -21.53 6.43 -8.44
N ARG A 50 -21.13 5.15 -8.39
CA ARG A 50 -21.59 4.13 -9.35
C ARG A 50 -23.12 4.09 -9.45
N ALA A 51 -23.64 4.11 -10.67
CA ALA A 51 -25.07 4.03 -10.90
C ALA A 51 -25.60 2.62 -10.57
N PRO A 52 -26.86 2.49 -10.15
CA PRO A 52 -27.44 1.19 -9.84
C PRO A 52 -27.32 0.23 -11.03
N ARG A 53 -26.84 -0.99 -10.76
CA ARG A 53 -26.66 -2.07 -11.75
C ARG A 53 -25.67 -1.76 -12.88
N GLN A 54 -24.83 -0.75 -12.72
CA GLN A 54 -23.74 -0.44 -13.65
C GLN A 54 -22.39 -0.82 -13.01
N VAL A 55 -21.45 -1.24 -13.86
CA VAL A 55 -20.05 -1.41 -13.47
C VAL A 55 -19.33 -0.09 -13.77
N PRO A 56 -18.84 0.64 -12.75
CA PRO A 56 -18.15 1.90 -12.99
C PRO A 56 -16.84 1.63 -13.72
N ARG A 57 -16.46 2.54 -14.62
CA ARG A 57 -15.14 2.56 -15.27
C ARG A 57 -14.39 3.78 -14.79
N TYR A 58 -13.09 3.65 -14.57
CA TYR A 58 -12.22 4.75 -14.14
C TYR A 58 -11.04 4.87 -15.09
N GLY A 59 -10.61 6.09 -15.40
CA GLY A 59 -9.50 6.30 -16.31
C GLY A 59 -8.67 7.54 -16.01
N VAL A 60 -7.38 7.43 -16.32
CA VAL A 60 -6.36 8.47 -16.18
C VAL A 60 -5.64 8.60 -17.52
N ASP A 61 -5.65 9.78 -18.14
CA ASP A 61 -5.05 10.04 -19.45
C ASP A 61 -4.23 11.33 -19.44
N LEU A 62 -2.90 11.19 -19.55
CA LEU A 62 -1.98 12.31 -19.67
C LEU A 62 -1.75 12.68 -21.14
N ARG A 63 -2.05 13.94 -21.49
CA ARG A 63 -1.91 14.45 -22.85
C ARG A 63 -1.01 15.67 -22.91
N ARG A 64 -0.17 15.73 -23.96
CA ARG A 64 0.49 16.96 -24.38
C ARG A 64 -0.55 17.86 -25.04
N VAL A 65 -0.50 19.15 -24.71
CA VAL A 65 -1.36 20.14 -25.37
C VAL A 65 -0.78 20.50 -26.74
N ASP A 66 -1.55 20.21 -27.80
CA ASP A 66 -1.20 20.62 -29.15
C ASP A 66 -1.55 22.10 -29.41
N PHE A 67 -1.22 22.60 -30.61
CA PHE A 67 -1.48 24.01 -30.96
C PHE A 67 -2.97 24.37 -31.00
N ARG A 68 -3.86 23.41 -31.27
CA ARG A 68 -5.32 23.64 -31.38
C ARG A 68 -5.92 23.76 -29.99
N LEU A 69 -5.65 22.76 -29.14
CA LEU A 69 -6.09 22.76 -27.75
C LEU A 69 -5.53 23.95 -26.99
N ARG A 70 -4.27 24.35 -27.26
CA ARG A 70 -3.70 25.59 -26.71
C ARG A 70 -4.50 26.84 -27.10
N ALA A 71 -4.88 26.97 -28.37
CA ALA A 71 -5.68 28.11 -28.83
C ALA A 71 -7.10 28.08 -28.23
N ASP A 72 -7.70 26.90 -28.11
CA ASP A 72 -9.01 26.75 -27.48
C ASP A 72 -8.98 27.09 -25.99
N LEU A 73 -7.94 26.67 -25.26
CA LEU A 73 -7.72 27.05 -23.85
C LEU A 73 -7.53 28.55 -23.71
N ASP A 74 -6.73 29.18 -24.58
CA ASP A 74 -6.53 30.63 -24.55
C ASP A 74 -7.85 31.40 -24.71
N HIS A 75 -8.65 30.96 -25.69
CA HIS A 75 -9.96 31.54 -25.96
C HIS A 75 -10.95 31.33 -24.81
N LEU A 76 -10.92 30.17 -24.17
CA LEU A 76 -11.81 29.81 -23.06
C LEU A 76 -11.65 30.76 -21.87
N PHE A 77 -10.42 31.19 -21.59
CA PHE A 77 -10.06 32.08 -20.49
C PHE A 77 -9.95 33.56 -20.87
N SER A 78 -10.48 33.97 -22.04
CA SER A 78 -10.30 35.34 -22.53
C SER A 78 -11.12 36.40 -21.78
N ALA A 79 -12.17 35.99 -21.04
CA ALA A 79 -13.05 36.93 -20.31
C ALA A 79 -12.52 37.34 -18.93
N GLY A 80 -11.53 36.63 -18.39
CA GLY A 80 -11.00 36.88 -17.05
C GLY A 80 -10.18 35.71 -16.52
N ARG A 81 -9.22 36.00 -15.64
CA ARG A 81 -8.22 35.04 -15.14
C ARG A 81 -7.90 35.31 -13.67
N VAL A 82 -7.46 34.27 -12.96
CA VAL A 82 -6.95 34.42 -11.60
C VAL A 82 -5.73 35.35 -11.62
N PRO A 83 -5.70 36.43 -10.81
CA PRO A 83 -4.54 37.31 -10.72
C PRO A 83 -3.28 36.56 -10.28
N GLY A 84 -2.14 36.88 -10.88
CA GLY A 84 -0.82 36.34 -10.48
C GLY A 84 -0.44 34.97 -11.04
N LEU A 85 -1.34 34.28 -11.74
CA LEU A 85 -1.01 33.02 -12.42
C LEU A 85 -0.43 33.24 -13.81
N HIS A 86 0.48 32.35 -14.21
CA HIS A 86 1.05 32.34 -15.55
C HIS A 86 -0.04 32.12 -16.61
N HIS A 87 0.16 32.70 -17.80
CA HIS A 87 -0.74 32.49 -18.91
C HIS A 87 -0.67 31.00 -19.30
N VAL A 88 -1.76 30.23 -19.20
CA VAL A 88 -1.77 28.80 -19.57
C VAL A 88 -1.13 28.56 -20.96
N PRO A 89 -1.40 29.38 -21.98
CA PRO A 89 -0.71 29.32 -23.27
C PRO A 89 0.77 29.77 -23.31
N SER A 90 1.36 30.31 -22.25
CA SER A 90 2.79 30.67 -22.21
C SER A 90 3.67 29.57 -21.61
N VAL A 91 3.09 28.58 -20.93
CA VAL A 91 3.83 27.45 -20.35
C VAL A 91 4.50 26.64 -21.48
N ARG A 92 5.79 26.32 -21.38
CA ARG A 92 6.44 25.41 -22.34
C ARG A 92 6.10 23.97 -21.96
N ASN A 93 5.92 23.09 -22.95
CA ASN A 93 5.54 21.68 -22.73
C ASN A 93 4.29 21.51 -21.84
N LEU A 94 3.22 22.27 -22.11
CA LEU A 94 1.99 22.18 -21.34
C LEU A 94 1.35 20.80 -21.48
N HIS A 95 1.09 20.17 -20.34
CA HIS A 95 0.29 18.95 -20.24
C HIS A 95 -1.09 19.24 -19.67
N VAL A 96 -2.01 18.34 -19.94
CA VAL A 96 -3.29 18.23 -19.23
C VAL A 96 -3.48 16.80 -18.79
N LEU A 97 -4.01 16.62 -17.58
CA LEU A 97 -4.35 15.31 -17.05
C LEU A 97 -5.87 15.16 -17.02
N GLU A 98 -6.38 14.21 -17.79
CA GLU A 98 -7.79 13.86 -17.80
C GLU A 98 -8.04 12.69 -16.85
N ILE A 99 -8.91 12.88 -15.86
CA ILE A 99 -9.42 11.81 -15.01
C ILE A 99 -10.91 11.69 -15.28
N PHE A 100 -11.38 10.48 -15.59
CA PHE A 100 -12.77 10.28 -15.93
C PHE A 100 -13.37 9.03 -15.29
N ASP A 101 -14.68 9.08 -15.10
CA ASP A 101 -15.50 7.94 -14.71
C ASP A 101 -16.68 7.75 -15.66
N ARG A 102 -17.15 6.51 -15.81
CA ARG A 102 -18.37 6.17 -16.57
C ARG A 102 -19.18 5.11 -15.84
N GLY A 103 -20.49 5.09 -16.08
CA GLY A 103 -21.40 4.23 -15.34
C GLY A 103 -21.67 4.73 -13.91
N THR A 104 -21.41 6.01 -13.65
CA THR A 104 -21.72 6.69 -12.37
C THR A 104 -22.92 7.62 -12.53
N THR A 105 -23.43 8.22 -11.46
CA THR A 105 -24.53 9.19 -11.52
C THR A 105 -24.14 10.50 -12.22
N GLY A 106 -22.84 10.78 -12.38
CA GLY A 106 -22.34 12.09 -12.77
C GLY A 106 -22.61 13.16 -11.69
N LEU A 107 -22.44 14.43 -12.05
CA LEU A 107 -22.71 15.57 -11.16
C LEU A 107 -24.18 16.01 -11.28
N ASP A 108 -25.08 15.16 -10.79
CA ASP A 108 -26.50 15.45 -10.62
C ASP A 108 -26.78 16.39 -9.43
N GLY A 109 -28.06 16.68 -9.19
CA GLY A 109 -28.49 17.63 -8.16
C GLY A 109 -28.49 19.08 -8.63
N PRO A 110 -28.80 20.02 -7.71
CA PRO A 110 -28.90 21.44 -8.02
C PRO A 110 -27.60 22.05 -8.51
N VAL A 111 -27.72 22.99 -9.45
CA VAL A 111 -26.60 23.80 -9.97
C VAL A 111 -26.42 25.12 -9.20
N ASP A 112 -27.15 25.27 -8.10
CA ASP A 112 -27.11 26.39 -7.17
C ASP A 112 -26.98 25.87 -5.72
N LEU A 113 -27.00 26.79 -4.75
CA LEU A 113 -26.95 26.46 -3.32
C LEU A 113 -28.36 26.28 -2.72
N SER A 114 -29.35 25.86 -3.51
CA SER A 114 -30.70 25.61 -3.00
C SER A 114 -30.70 24.46 -1.98
N PRO A 115 -31.47 24.59 -0.88
CA PRO A 115 -31.59 23.51 0.10
C PRO A 115 -32.11 22.25 -0.56
N THR A 116 -31.39 21.15 -0.37
CA THR A 116 -31.73 19.84 -0.92
C THR A 116 -32.17 18.94 0.21
N ALA A 117 -33.22 18.14 0.03
CA ALA A 117 -33.64 17.20 1.05
C ALA A 117 -32.52 16.19 1.39
N LYS A 118 -32.62 15.51 2.54
CA LYS A 118 -31.56 14.61 3.01
C LYS A 118 -31.23 13.51 1.99
N ASP A 119 -32.24 13.01 1.30
CA ASP A 119 -32.17 11.87 0.37
C ASP A 119 -32.08 12.29 -1.11
N GLU A 120 -32.00 13.59 -1.39
CA GLU A 120 -31.84 14.11 -2.75
C GLU A 120 -30.37 14.29 -3.12
N ALA A 121 -30.07 14.10 -4.40
CA ALA A 121 -28.72 14.20 -4.92
C ALA A 121 -28.20 15.64 -4.89
N LYS A 122 -26.93 15.79 -4.52
CA LYS A 122 -26.26 17.08 -4.28
C LYS A 122 -24.83 17.11 -4.80
N ASN A 123 -24.52 16.18 -5.71
CA ASN A 123 -23.17 15.94 -6.20
C ASN A 123 -22.56 17.18 -6.89
N PHE A 124 -23.34 17.90 -7.71
CA PHE A 124 -22.86 19.13 -8.36
C PHE A 124 -22.50 20.23 -7.35
N GLN A 125 -23.45 20.63 -6.49
CA GLN A 125 -23.18 21.67 -5.50
C GLN A 125 -22.05 21.29 -4.54
N ASP A 126 -21.95 20.01 -4.17
CA ASP A 126 -20.98 19.53 -3.18
C ASP A 126 -19.55 19.47 -3.74
N LEU A 127 -19.37 19.23 -5.04
CA LEU A 127 -18.04 19.20 -5.68
C LEU A 127 -17.63 20.57 -6.24
N ILE A 128 -18.56 21.33 -6.81
CA ILE A 128 -18.24 22.57 -7.54
C ILE A 128 -18.41 23.82 -6.67
N LEU A 129 -19.49 23.91 -5.89
CA LEU A 129 -19.84 25.15 -5.17
C LEU A 129 -19.38 25.15 -3.71
N LYS A 130 -19.38 23.98 -3.06
CA LYS A 130 -19.00 23.80 -1.64
C LYS A 130 -17.57 23.31 -1.45
N VAL A 131 -16.75 23.28 -2.50
CA VAL A 131 -15.32 22.99 -2.34
C VAL A 131 -14.69 24.01 -1.37
N GLY A 132 -13.94 23.51 -0.39
CA GLY A 132 -13.32 24.32 0.66
C GLY A 132 -14.25 24.77 1.80
N VAL A 133 -15.53 24.39 1.82
CA VAL A 133 -16.45 24.69 2.94
C VAL A 133 -16.40 23.55 3.98
N PRO A 134 -16.21 23.82 5.29
CA PRO A 134 -16.30 22.81 6.34
C PRO A 134 -17.64 22.06 6.34
N ARG A 135 -17.66 20.78 6.73
CA ARG A 135 -18.91 20.03 6.91
C ARG A 135 -19.54 20.38 8.27
N ASP A 136 -20.86 20.55 8.29
CA ASP A 136 -21.66 20.86 9.50
C ASP A 136 -22.07 19.60 10.31
N ASP A 137 -21.57 18.40 10.01
CA ASP A 137 -22.11 17.12 10.50
C ASP A 137 -21.60 16.68 11.88
N GLY A 138 -20.99 17.57 12.67
CA GLY A 138 -20.69 17.34 14.10
C GLY A 138 -19.67 16.22 14.38
N GLN A 139 -19.07 15.61 13.35
CA GLN A 139 -17.90 14.74 13.47
C GLN A 139 -16.64 15.62 13.45
N GLY A 140 -16.48 16.38 14.52
CA GLY A 140 -15.33 17.25 14.75
C GLY A 140 -14.08 16.43 15.04
N GLY A 141 -13.22 16.27 14.03
CA GLY A 141 -11.99 15.51 14.17
C GLY A 141 -11.05 15.58 12.97
N GLY A 142 -10.84 16.76 12.39
CA GLY A 142 -9.71 17.02 11.47
C GLY A 142 -10.06 17.07 9.97
N THR A 143 -9.43 18.04 9.31
CA THR A 143 -9.18 18.12 7.85
C THR A 143 -10.39 18.30 6.92
N TYR A 144 -10.85 19.55 6.82
CA TYR A 144 -11.17 20.23 5.55
C TYR A 144 -11.04 19.38 4.27
N GLY A 145 -12.14 18.96 3.65
CA GLY A 145 -12.28 18.73 2.20
C GLY A 145 -11.19 18.03 1.37
N PHE A 146 -10.24 17.30 1.98
CA PHE A 146 -8.97 16.85 1.40
C PHE A 146 -9.13 16.16 0.04
N GLY A 147 -10.11 15.23 -0.05
CA GLY A 147 -10.41 14.51 -1.28
C GLY A 147 -10.91 15.37 -2.44
N LYS A 148 -11.69 16.42 -2.16
CA LYS A 148 -12.27 17.29 -3.21
C LYS A 148 -11.27 18.32 -3.73
N THR A 149 -10.23 18.62 -2.95
CA THR A 149 -9.20 19.59 -3.31
C THR A 149 -8.00 18.97 -4.02
N ALA A 150 -7.84 17.63 -3.99
CA ALA A 150 -6.69 16.93 -4.58
C ALA A 150 -6.45 17.28 -6.06
N ALA A 151 -7.50 17.36 -6.88
CA ALA A 151 -7.39 17.73 -8.30
C ALA A 151 -6.88 19.17 -8.50
N TYR A 152 -7.29 20.10 -7.63
CA TYR A 152 -6.82 21.48 -7.66
C TYR A 152 -5.37 21.59 -7.18
N ALA A 153 -5.01 20.88 -6.11
CA ALA A 153 -3.64 20.83 -5.57
C ALA A 153 -2.65 20.21 -6.56
N PHE A 154 -3.11 19.28 -7.40
CA PHE A 154 -2.31 18.68 -8.46
C PHE A 154 -2.24 19.56 -9.74
N SER A 155 -2.94 20.69 -9.80
CA SER A 155 -2.81 21.68 -10.88
C SER A 155 -1.87 22.81 -10.45
N GLU A 156 -0.86 23.14 -11.26
CA GLU A 156 -0.06 24.35 -11.00
C GLU A 156 -0.89 25.62 -11.06
N GLN A 157 -1.93 25.60 -11.90
CA GLN A 157 -2.85 26.72 -12.07
C GLN A 157 -4.02 26.64 -11.11
N GLY A 158 -4.03 25.69 -10.16
CA GLY A 158 -5.16 25.44 -9.26
C GLY A 158 -6.50 25.31 -10.00
N THR A 159 -6.50 24.91 -11.28
CA THR A 159 -7.65 25.02 -12.19
C THR A 159 -8.02 23.66 -12.78
N VAL A 160 -9.31 23.33 -12.69
CA VAL A 160 -9.89 22.08 -13.19
C VAL A 160 -11.11 22.40 -14.05
N ILE A 161 -11.16 21.81 -15.24
CA ILE A 161 -12.34 21.86 -16.12
C ILE A 161 -13.17 20.59 -15.88
N PHE A 162 -14.47 20.73 -15.74
CA PHE A 162 -15.40 19.63 -15.49
C PHE A 162 -16.37 19.48 -16.66
N TRP A 163 -16.53 18.25 -17.13
CA TRP A 163 -17.60 17.86 -18.04
C TRP A 163 -18.29 16.60 -17.52
N THR A 164 -19.59 16.70 -17.27
CA THR A 164 -20.39 15.57 -16.77
C THR A 164 -21.61 15.35 -17.66
N ARG A 165 -22.07 14.11 -17.73
CA ARG A 165 -23.41 13.76 -18.21
C ARG A 165 -24.14 13.03 -17.09
N CYS A 166 -25.23 13.62 -16.61
CA CYS A 166 -26.03 13.11 -15.50
C CYS A 166 -27.52 13.08 -15.88
N ARG A 167 -28.36 12.51 -15.01
CA ARG A 167 -29.82 12.61 -15.16
C ARG A 167 -30.32 13.83 -14.40
N ASN A 168 -31.09 14.68 -15.06
CA ASN A 168 -31.78 15.79 -14.42
C ASN A 168 -32.99 15.30 -13.59
N PRO A 169 -33.68 16.16 -12.82
CA PRO A 169 -34.85 15.76 -12.02
C PRO A 169 -35.99 15.13 -12.85
N GLN A 170 -36.04 15.39 -14.16
CA GLN A 170 -37.01 14.79 -15.09
C GLN A 170 -36.54 13.42 -15.65
N GLY A 171 -35.38 12.92 -15.19
CA GLY A 171 -34.79 11.66 -15.63
C GLY A 171 -34.07 11.71 -16.99
N GLN A 172 -34.00 12.89 -17.61
CA GLN A 172 -33.39 13.10 -18.93
C GLN A 172 -31.88 13.29 -18.80
N LEU A 173 -31.14 12.83 -19.82
CA LEU A 173 -29.70 13.04 -19.89
C LEU A 173 -29.38 14.51 -20.14
N GLU A 174 -28.49 15.07 -19.34
CA GLU A 174 -28.07 16.45 -19.41
C GLU A 174 -26.54 16.52 -19.32
N HIS A 175 -25.91 17.12 -20.32
CA HIS A 175 -24.51 17.51 -20.23
C HIS A 175 -24.38 18.79 -19.43
N ARG A 176 -23.38 18.87 -18.54
CA ARG A 176 -22.99 20.08 -17.82
C ARG A 176 -21.49 20.31 -17.99
N PHE A 177 -21.10 21.57 -18.23
CA PHE A 177 -19.69 21.97 -18.38
C PHE A 177 -19.41 23.22 -17.56
N ILE A 178 -18.36 23.18 -16.74
CA ILE A 178 -17.95 24.31 -15.89
C ILE A 178 -16.45 24.24 -15.62
N ILE A 179 -15.81 25.38 -15.43
CA ILE A 179 -14.42 25.46 -14.96
C ILE A 179 -14.44 25.97 -13.53
N SER A 180 -13.58 25.42 -12.68
CA SER A 180 -13.36 25.93 -11.34
C SER A 180 -11.87 26.07 -11.06
N ALA A 181 -11.49 27.09 -10.29
CA ALA A 181 -10.15 27.22 -9.73
C ALA A 181 -10.21 27.50 -8.23
N PHE A 182 -9.20 27.00 -7.51
CA PHE A 182 -9.09 27.10 -6.06
C PHE A 182 -7.66 27.51 -5.66
N HIS A 183 -7.54 28.71 -5.09
CA HIS A 183 -6.29 29.32 -4.64
C HIS A 183 -6.41 29.89 -3.23
N GLU A 184 -5.29 30.43 -2.73
CA GLU A 184 -5.28 31.27 -1.55
C GLU A 184 -6.15 32.52 -1.75
N SER A 185 -6.64 33.06 -0.64
CA SER A 185 -7.35 34.33 -0.65
C SER A 185 -6.41 35.46 -1.04
N TYR A 186 -6.96 36.48 -1.69
CA TYR A 186 -6.19 37.63 -2.13
C TYR A 186 -7.04 38.90 -2.10
N VAL A 187 -6.36 40.04 -2.09
CA VAL A 187 -6.99 41.36 -2.20
C VAL A 187 -6.65 41.95 -3.57
N SER A 188 -7.66 42.41 -4.28
CA SER A 188 -7.49 43.09 -5.57
C SER A 188 -8.47 44.25 -5.66
N GLU A 189 -7.96 45.43 -6.04
CA GLU A 189 -8.74 46.67 -6.17
C GLU A 189 -9.58 47.01 -4.91
N GLY A 190 -9.05 46.70 -3.72
CA GLY A 190 -9.73 46.95 -2.45
C GLY A 190 -10.84 45.95 -2.09
N VAL A 191 -11.04 44.90 -2.89
CA VAL A 191 -12.00 43.82 -2.63
C VAL A 191 -11.26 42.55 -2.19
N GLN A 192 -11.73 41.92 -1.13
CA GLN A 192 -11.19 40.64 -0.64
C GLN A 192 -11.88 39.47 -1.36
N TYR A 193 -11.10 38.56 -1.93
CA TYR A 193 -11.55 37.38 -2.65
C TYR A 193 -11.12 36.10 -1.94
N THR A 194 -11.99 35.09 -1.94
CA THR A 194 -11.76 33.82 -1.23
C THR A 194 -10.78 32.88 -1.92
N GLY A 195 -10.29 33.24 -3.12
CA GLY A 195 -9.44 32.38 -3.96
C GLY A 195 -10.22 31.34 -4.79
N ARG A 196 -11.56 31.27 -4.65
CA ARG A 196 -12.44 30.46 -5.50
C ARG A 196 -12.83 31.23 -6.76
N HIS A 197 -12.76 30.55 -7.90
CA HIS A 197 -13.16 31.08 -9.19
C HIS A 197 -13.96 30.06 -9.97
N TRP A 198 -14.88 30.56 -10.81
CA TRP A 198 -15.58 29.73 -11.78
C TRP A 198 -15.65 30.41 -13.15
N TRP A 199 -15.69 29.58 -14.20
CA TRP A 199 -16.05 30.02 -15.54
C TRP A 199 -17.25 29.22 -16.02
N GLY A 200 -18.29 29.94 -16.41
CA GLY A 200 -19.54 29.35 -16.85
C GLY A 200 -20.46 30.41 -17.43
N THR A 201 -21.75 30.22 -17.17
CA THR A 201 -22.80 31.18 -17.49
C THR A 201 -23.38 31.77 -16.21
N GLY A 202 -24.02 32.92 -16.30
CA GLY A 202 -24.68 33.54 -15.15
C GLY A 202 -24.53 35.05 -15.14
N SER A 203 -24.97 35.65 -14.04
CA SER A 203 -24.93 37.09 -13.83
C SER A 203 -24.81 37.42 -12.34
N GLY A 204 -23.98 38.40 -12.00
CA GLY A 204 -23.71 38.75 -10.60
C GLY A 204 -22.97 37.63 -9.88
N ASP A 205 -23.44 37.25 -8.70
CA ASP A 205 -22.82 36.21 -7.86
C ASP A 205 -23.31 34.78 -8.17
N LEU A 206 -24.29 34.63 -9.08
CA LEU A 206 -24.82 33.33 -9.49
C LEU A 206 -24.00 32.80 -10.67
N VAL A 207 -23.22 31.74 -10.43
CA VAL A 207 -22.57 30.97 -11.47
C VAL A 207 -23.35 29.69 -11.77
N GLN A 208 -23.51 29.39 -13.06
CA GLN A 208 -24.15 28.18 -13.57
C GLN A 208 -23.25 27.51 -14.62
N PRO A 209 -23.29 26.18 -14.73
CA PRO A 209 -22.60 25.48 -15.82
C PRO A 209 -23.28 25.80 -17.16
N LEU A 210 -22.54 25.64 -18.26
CA LEU A 210 -23.20 25.38 -19.55
C LEU A 210 -24.02 24.10 -19.41
N VAL A 211 -25.17 24.03 -20.09
CA VAL A 211 -26.03 22.84 -20.10
C VAL A 211 -26.39 22.39 -21.52
N GLY A 212 -26.74 21.12 -21.68
CA GLY A 212 -27.26 20.56 -22.93
C GLY A 212 -26.23 20.56 -24.07
N VAL A 213 -26.68 20.90 -25.29
CA VAL A 213 -25.88 20.80 -26.53
C VAL A 213 -24.62 21.67 -26.49
N GLU A 214 -24.69 22.85 -25.88
CA GLU A 214 -23.52 23.71 -25.74
C GLU A 214 -22.50 23.06 -24.79
N ALA A 215 -22.92 22.51 -23.65
CA ALA A 215 -22.02 21.79 -22.75
C ALA A 215 -21.37 20.57 -23.42
N GLN A 216 -22.13 19.80 -24.19
CA GLN A 216 -21.61 18.68 -24.98
C GLN A 216 -20.52 19.16 -25.95
N ARG A 217 -20.78 20.24 -26.69
CA ARG A 217 -19.84 20.78 -27.66
C ARG A 217 -18.52 21.27 -27.03
N TYR A 218 -18.56 21.83 -25.82
CA TYR A 218 -17.34 22.18 -25.08
C TYR A 218 -16.64 20.92 -24.59
N GLY A 219 -17.39 19.98 -24.02
CA GLY A 219 -16.87 18.68 -23.60
C GLY A 219 -16.08 17.96 -24.69
N GLU A 220 -16.71 17.74 -25.84
CA GLU A 220 -16.09 17.09 -27.02
C GLU A 220 -14.91 17.87 -27.61
N ARG A 221 -14.72 19.14 -27.23
CA ARG A 221 -13.60 19.97 -27.67
C ARG A 221 -12.37 19.81 -26.78
N PHE A 222 -12.55 19.66 -25.47
CA PHE A 222 -11.46 19.67 -24.49
C PHE A 222 -11.08 18.26 -23.98
N PHE A 223 -12.02 17.31 -23.97
CA PHE A 223 -11.83 15.97 -23.42
C PHE A 223 -11.61 14.94 -24.51
N ALA A 224 -10.75 13.96 -24.23
CA ALA A 224 -10.48 12.85 -25.13
C ALA A 224 -11.50 11.72 -24.97
N ARG A 225 -11.91 11.41 -23.73
CA ARG A 225 -12.98 10.43 -23.48
C ARG A 225 -14.33 11.11 -23.58
N HIS A 226 -15.07 10.80 -24.64
CA HIS A 226 -16.45 11.27 -24.82
C HIS A 226 -17.44 10.40 -24.05
N PHE A 227 -18.74 10.70 -24.17
CA PHE A 227 -19.82 9.87 -23.64
C PHE A 227 -20.51 9.12 -24.78
N ASP A 228 -20.75 7.82 -24.61
CA ASP A 228 -21.43 6.98 -25.61
C ASP A 228 -22.88 6.70 -25.22
N ALA A 229 -23.79 6.56 -26.19
CA ALA A 229 -25.19 6.19 -25.96
C ALA A 229 -25.83 6.93 -24.76
N ASP A 230 -26.27 6.21 -23.72
CA ASP A 230 -26.88 6.71 -22.49
C ASP A 230 -25.96 6.69 -21.26
N GLU A 231 -24.66 6.45 -21.47
CA GLU A 231 -23.61 6.42 -20.44
C GLU A 231 -23.57 7.72 -19.61
N THR A 232 -23.60 7.63 -18.29
CA THR A 232 -23.44 8.78 -17.39
C THR A 232 -22.07 8.76 -16.73
N GLY A 233 -21.62 9.92 -16.25
CA GLY A 233 -20.35 10.04 -15.53
C GLY A 233 -19.75 11.44 -15.56
N THR A 234 -18.51 11.54 -15.10
CA THR A 234 -17.78 12.81 -14.97
C THR A 234 -16.38 12.70 -15.58
N SER A 235 -15.91 13.79 -16.17
CA SER A 235 -14.53 13.95 -16.65
C SER A 235 -13.97 15.26 -16.08
N LEU A 236 -12.77 15.18 -15.51
CA LEU A 236 -12.00 16.28 -14.96
C LEU A 236 -10.77 16.48 -15.85
N LEU A 237 -10.49 17.72 -16.24
CA LEU A 237 -9.26 18.07 -16.95
C LEU A 237 -8.46 19.02 -16.06
N ILE A 238 -7.40 18.47 -15.48
CA ILE A 238 -6.45 19.20 -14.64
C ILE A 238 -5.47 19.92 -15.56
N LEU A 239 -5.43 21.24 -15.46
CA LEU A 239 -4.54 22.06 -16.29
C LEU A 239 -3.15 22.15 -15.68
N ASP A 240 -2.12 21.98 -16.51
CA ASP A 240 -0.72 22.12 -16.09
C ASP A 240 -0.41 21.31 -14.82
N PRO A 241 -0.59 19.97 -14.87
CA PRO A 241 -0.49 19.14 -13.68
C PRO A 241 0.93 19.17 -13.09
N ARG A 242 1.03 19.07 -11.76
CA ARG A 242 2.30 18.96 -11.01
C ARG A 242 2.92 17.57 -11.21
N LEU A 243 3.42 17.30 -12.42
CA LEU A 243 3.93 15.99 -12.80
C LEU A 243 5.18 15.61 -11.98
N PRO A 244 5.31 14.32 -11.61
CA PRO A 244 6.53 13.84 -10.99
C PRO A 244 7.71 13.94 -11.96
N LEU A 245 8.90 14.25 -11.43
CA LEU A 245 10.11 14.44 -12.23
C LEU A 245 11.12 13.31 -12.00
N PRO A 246 11.86 12.91 -13.03
CA PRO A 246 12.89 11.88 -12.89
C PRO A 246 13.93 12.28 -11.85
N GLY A 247 14.22 11.39 -10.90
CA GLY A 247 15.26 11.60 -9.89
C GLY A 247 14.88 12.49 -8.70
N THR A 248 13.62 12.94 -8.60
CA THR A 248 13.13 13.73 -7.45
C THR A 248 12.34 12.90 -6.43
N LEU A 249 12.57 11.58 -6.38
CA LEU A 249 11.92 10.71 -5.40
C LEU A 249 12.22 11.19 -3.98
N GLY A 250 11.19 11.63 -3.24
CA GLY A 250 11.30 12.03 -1.83
C GLY A 250 11.82 13.45 -1.56
N LEU A 251 11.82 14.34 -2.56
CA LEU A 251 12.15 15.76 -2.35
C LEU A 251 10.86 16.59 -2.33
N ASP A 252 10.58 17.23 -1.19
CA ASP A 252 9.47 18.19 -1.01
C ASP A 252 9.75 19.56 -1.67
N GLU A 253 10.93 19.75 -2.28
CA GLU A 253 11.29 21.01 -2.92
C GLU A 253 10.76 21.09 -4.37
N PRO A 254 10.21 22.24 -4.79
CA PRO A 254 9.84 22.45 -6.18
C PRO A 254 11.09 22.30 -7.04
N ALA A 255 11.04 21.34 -7.98
CA ALA A 255 12.15 21.13 -8.88
C ALA A 255 12.49 22.43 -9.65
N PRO A 256 13.79 22.68 -9.92
CA PRO A 256 14.22 23.78 -10.77
C PRO A 256 13.36 23.91 -12.03
N GLU A 257 12.98 25.13 -12.43
CA GLU A 257 12.16 25.39 -13.62
C GLU A 257 12.71 24.65 -14.86
N ASP A 258 14.04 24.55 -14.98
CA ASP A 258 14.74 23.88 -16.07
C ASP A 258 14.41 22.37 -16.18
N LEU A 259 14.06 21.68 -15.08
CA LEU A 259 13.68 20.27 -15.07
C LEU A 259 12.21 20.05 -15.45
N ARG A 260 11.31 21.00 -15.11
CA ARG A 260 9.90 20.99 -15.54
C ARG A 260 9.77 21.17 -17.05
N TYR A 261 10.68 21.95 -17.64
CA TYR A 261 10.83 22.11 -19.09
C TYR A 261 11.83 21.12 -19.72
N GLY A 262 12.20 20.07 -18.99
CA GLY A 262 13.05 18.98 -19.46
C GLY A 262 12.41 18.17 -20.61
N ASP A 263 13.04 17.06 -20.97
CA ASP A 263 12.54 16.17 -22.02
C ASP A 263 11.13 15.64 -21.68
N PRO A 264 10.09 16.03 -22.44
CA PRO A 264 8.71 15.63 -22.15
C PRO A 264 8.51 14.12 -22.13
N ALA A 265 9.31 13.36 -22.89
CA ALA A 265 9.22 11.90 -22.90
C ALA A 265 9.67 11.28 -21.56
N LYS A 266 10.65 11.89 -20.89
CA LYS A 266 11.11 11.41 -19.57
C LYS A 266 10.10 11.72 -18.48
N VAL A 267 9.50 12.91 -18.52
CA VAL A 267 8.43 13.31 -17.58
C VAL A 267 7.22 12.39 -17.73
N GLU A 268 6.85 12.05 -18.96
CA GLU A 268 5.74 11.12 -19.22
C GLU A 268 6.05 9.69 -18.77
N ALA A 269 7.26 9.19 -19.02
CA ALA A 269 7.67 7.87 -18.54
C ALA A 269 7.67 7.80 -16.99
N GLU A 270 8.10 8.89 -16.33
CA GLU A 270 8.03 9.03 -14.88
C GLU A 270 6.59 9.01 -14.38
N PHE A 271 5.72 9.82 -14.98
CA PHE A 271 4.29 9.84 -14.67
C PHE A 271 3.66 8.45 -14.84
N VAL A 272 3.89 7.78 -15.97
CA VAL A 272 3.37 6.44 -16.24
C VAL A 272 3.80 5.46 -15.15
N ARG A 273 5.08 5.47 -14.77
CA ARG A 273 5.62 4.57 -13.74
C ARG A 273 4.96 4.84 -12.38
N GLN A 274 4.87 6.10 -11.96
CA GLN A 274 4.28 6.46 -10.67
C GLN A 274 2.76 6.24 -10.64
N SER A 275 2.03 6.58 -11.70
CA SER A 275 0.59 6.34 -11.79
C SER A 275 0.27 4.85 -11.81
N ARG A 276 1.01 4.04 -12.58
CA ARG A 276 0.85 2.57 -12.58
C ARG A 276 1.08 2.01 -11.18
N ARG A 277 2.15 2.44 -10.50
CA ARG A 277 2.46 2.05 -9.12
C ARG A 277 1.36 2.45 -8.14
N ALA A 278 0.87 3.69 -8.21
CA ALA A 278 -0.21 4.18 -7.37
C ALA A 278 -1.51 3.38 -7.59
N ILE A 279 -1.89 3.15 -8.85
CA ILE A 279 -3.07 2.34 -9.19
C ILE A 279 -2.92 0.92 -8.67
N ARG A 280 -1.79 0.26 -8.92
CA ARG A 280 -1.56 -1.12 -8.45
C ARG A 280 -1.54 -1.20 -6.93
N ARG A 281 -0.85 -0.28 -6.24
CA ARG A 281 -0.75 -0.28 -4.77
C ARG A 281 -2.09 -0.08 -4.09
N HIS A 282 -2.92 0.82 -4.61
CA HIS A 282 -4.13 1.26 -3.90
C HIS A 282 -5.43 0.65 -4.46
N LEU A 283 -5.45 0.30 -5.74
CA LEU A 283 -6.66 -0.09 -6.48
C LEU A 283 -6.62 -1.51 -7.05
N TRP A 284 -5.57 -2.32 -6.78
CA TRP A 284 -5.52 -3.71 -7.27
C TRP A 284 -6.78 -4.55 -6.99
N PRO A 285 -7.53 -4.39 -5.86
CA PRO A 285 -8.75 -5.18 -5.65
C PRO A 285 -9.82 -4.97 -6.73
N LYS A 286 -9.77 -3.84 -7.43
CA LYS A 286 -10.65 -3.47 -8.54
C LYS A 286 -10.22 -4.05 -9.87
N LEU A 287 -8.96 -4.45 -9.97
CA LEU A 287 -8.37 -5.13 -11.11
C LEU A 287 -8.59 -6.65 -11.07
N ILE A 288 -8.87 -7.22 -9.90
CA ILE A 288 -9.03 -8.67 -9.69
C ILE A 288 -10.51 -9.09 -9.81
N PRO A 289 -10.88 -9.88 -10.83
CA PRO A 289 -12.20 -10.48 -10.95
C PRO A 289 -12.50 -11.46 -9.80
N ALA A 290 -13.78 -11.68 -9.53
CA ALA A 290 -14.20 -12.68 -8.56
C ALA A 290 -14.04 -14.11 -9.14
N PRO A 291 -13.91 -15.17 -8.34
CA PRO A 291 -13.71 -16.53 -8.86
C PRO A 291 -14.84 -17.06 -9.76
N TRP A 292 -16.01 -16.43 -9.73
CA TRP A 292 -17.21 -16.82 -10.47
C TRP A 292 -17.62 -15.79 -11.54
N ASP A 293 -16.82 -14.74 -11.73
CA ASP A 293 -17.10 -13.65 -12.68
C ASP A 293 -15.79 -13.14 -13.27
N ASP A 294 -15.63 -13.28 -14.59
CA ASP A 294 -14.42 -12.84 -15.30
C ASP A 294 -14.32 -11.30 -15.42
N SER A 295 -15.36 -10.56 -15.01
CA SER A 295 -15.35 -9.10 -15.05
C SER A 295 -14.68 -8.47 -13.82
N CYS A 296 -13.77 -7.53 -14.08
CA CYS A 296 -13.15 -6.74 -13.02
C CYS A 296 -14.23 -5.87 -12.34
N PRO A 297 -14.21 -5.71 -11.00
CA PRO A 297 -15.18 -4.90 -10.28
C PRO A 297 -15.29 -3.45 -10.78
N MET A 298 -14.17 -2.85 -11.18
CA MET A 298 -14.11 -1.53 -11.81
C MET A 298 -12.97 -1.55 -12.82
N PRO A 299 -13.25 -1.60 -14.14
CA PRO A 299 -12.23 -1.47 -15.15
C PRO A 299 -11.48 -0.14 -15.01
N ILE A 300 -10.15 -0.21 -14.98
CA ILE A 300 -9.26 0.95 -14.86
C ILE A 300 -8.39 1.04 -16.11
N SER A 301 -8.28 2.23 -16.71
CA SER A 301 -7.36 2.49 -17.83
C SER A 301 -6.36 3.59 -17.49
N LEU A 302 -5.08 3.37 -17.81
CA LEU A 302 -4.04 4.39 -17.72
C LEU A 302 -3.49 4.65 -19.13
N LYS A 303 -3.43 5.92 -19.53
CA LYS A 303 -2.90 6.35 -20.82
C LYS A 303 -1.93 7.50 -20.66
N ALA A 304 -0.90 7.49 -21.51
CA ALA A 304 -0.02 8.63 -21.70
C ALA A 304 0.35 8.71 -23.18
N HIS A 305 0.23 9.89 -23.79
CA HIS A 305 0.55 10.09 -25.20
C HIS A 305 -0.17 9.09 -26.14
N SER A 306 -1.46 8.84 -25.88
CA SER A 306 -2.31 7.87 -26.60
C SER A 306 -1.89 6.39 -26.49
N ALA A 307 -0.81 6.08 -25.78
CA ALA A 307 -0.42 4.71 -25.48
C ALA A 307 -1.14 4.25 -24.22
N GLU A 308 -1.73 3.05 -24.28
CA GLU A 308 -2.32 2.39 -23.13
C GLU A 308 -1.25 1.66 -22.34
N VAL A 309 -1.31 1.79 -21.02
CA VAL A 309 -0.35 1.21 -20.08
C VAL A 309 -0.99 -0.02 -19.44
N ALA A 310 -0.31 -1.16 -19.55
CA ALA A 310 -0.74 -2.39 -18.88
C ALA A 310 -0.63 -2.23 -17.35
N LEU A 311 -1.75 -2.44 -16.67
CA LEU A 311 -1.83 -2.40 -15.20
C LEU A 311 -1.58 -3.77 -14.56
N ILE A 312 -1.80 -4.84 -15.31
CA ILE A 312 -1.51 -6.22 -14.93
C ILE A 312 -0.47 -6.73 -15.92
N ASP A 313 0.58 -7.39 -15.42
CA ASP A 313 1.64 -7.93 -16.25
C ASP A 313 1.22 -9.27 -16.86
N GLU A 314 1.78 -9.64 -18.02
CA GLU A 314 1.46 -10.94 -18.65
C GLU A 314 1.99 -12.12 -17.83
N ALA A 315 3.13 -11.93 -17.16
CA ALA A 315 3.71 -12.91 -16.26
C ALA A 315 3.09 -12.79 -14.86
N PRO A 316 2.80 -13.92 -14.18
CA PRO A 316 2.29 -13.88 -12.81
C PRO A 316 3.25 -13.16 -11.87
N GLY A 317 2.70 -12.29 -11.01
CA GLY A 317 3.46 -11.50 -10.05
C GLY A 317 2.78 -11.46 -8.68
N ALA A 318 3.23 -10.56 -7.81
CA ALA A 318 2.70 -10.38 -6.48
C ALA A 318 1.20 -10.04 -6.49
N ILE A 319 0.71 -9.36 -7.54
CA ILE A 319 -0.72 -9.05 -7.70
C ILE A 319 -1.60 -10.29 -7.71
N ASP A 320 -1.12 -11.42 -8.24
CA ASP A 320 -1.87 -12.68 -8.29
C ASP A 320 -1.95 -13.32 -6.90
N PHE A 321 -0.90 -13.20 -6.09
CA PHE A 321 -0.90 -13.65 -4.71
C PHE A 321 -1.83 -12.79 -3.84
N TRP A 322 -1.79 -11.47 -3.99
CA TRP A 322 -2.75 -10.56 -3.36
C TRP A 322 -4.19 -10.87 -3.79
N GLY A 323 -4.39 -11.10 -5.09
CA GLY A 323 -5.65 -11.47 -5.69
C GLY A 323 -6.20 -12.79 -5.14
N ALA A 324 -5.36 -13.82 -4.98
CA ALA A 324 -5.75 -15.09 -4.37
C ALA A 324 -6.22 -14.90 -2.91
N GLY A 325 -5.55 -14.03 -2.14
CA GLY A 325 -5.98 -13.65 -0.79
C GLY A 325 -7.37 -13.03 -0.76
N LEU A 326 -7.61 -12.02 -1.59
CA LEU A 326 -8.92 -11.36 -1.69
C LEU A 326 -10.02 -12.32 -2.16
N ASN A 327 -9.72 -13.12 -3.19
CA ASN A 327 -10.66 -14.08 -3.74
C ASN A 327 -10.99 -15.20 -2.76
N ALA A 328 -10.05 -15.61 -1.89
CA ALA A 328 -10.34 -16.53 -0.80
C ALA A 328 -11.36 -15.94 0.19
N ILE A 329 -11.24 -14.66 0.56
CA ILE A 329 -12.26 -13.97 1.39
C ILE A 329 -13.60 -13.90 0.66
N ARG A 330 -13.60 -13.52 -0.63
CA ARG A 330 -14.83 -13.47 -1.44
C ARG A 330 -15.53 -14.84 -1.47
N ALA A 331 -14.78 -15.91 -1.72
CA ALA A 331 -15.29 -17.28 -1.72
C ALA A 331 -15.79 -17.71 -0.33
N HIS A 332 -15.07 -17.38 0.73
CA HIS A 332 -15.49 -17.66 2.11
C HIS A 332 -16.86 -17.03 2.44
N LEU A 333 -17.15 -15.84 1.90
CA LEU A 333 -18.41 -15.12 2.09
C LEU A 333 -19.52 -15.52 1.10
N HIS A 334 -19.20 -16.32 0.08
CA HIS A 334 -20.14 -16.72 -0.96
C HIS A 334 -20.55 -18.19 -0.80
N PRO A 335 -21.82 -18.48 -0.43
CA PRO A 335 -22.28 -19.86 -0.27
C PRO A 335 -22.03 -20.70 -1.52
N GLY A 336 -21.42 -21.87 -1.34
CA GLY A 336 -21.13 -22.82 -2.44
C GLY A 336 -19.91 -22.48 -3.30
N ALA A 337 -19.14 -21.43 -2.98
CA ALA A 337 -17.88 -21.18 -3.65
C ALA A 337 -16.81 -22.22 -3.28
N SER A 338 -15.95 -22.55 -4.24
CA SER A 338 -14.83 -23.47 -4.03
C SER A 338 -13.70 -22.80 -3.26
N ALA A 339 -12.87 -23.60 -2.60
CA ALA A 339 -11.63 -23.12 -1.99
C ALA A 339 -10.72 -22.50 -3.06
N VAL A 340 -10.00 -21.44 -2.69
CA VAL A 340 -9.07 -20.72 -3.57
C VAL A 340 -7.64 -21.16 -3.25
N GLU A 341 -6.86 -21.41 -4.30
CA GLU A 341 -5.44 -21.72 -4.20
C GLU A 341 -4.61 -20.51 -4.64
N SER A 342 -3.41 -20.37 -4.09
CA SER A 342 -2.43 -19.39 -4.54
C SER A 342 -1.86 -19.78 -5.91
N PRO A 343 -1.17 -18.86 -6.63
CA PRO A 343 -0.48 -19.18 -7.88
C PRO A 343 0.51 -20.36 -7.75
N SER A 344 1.01 -20.62 -6.54
CA SER A 344 1.89 -21.76 -6.24
C SER A 344 1.14 -23.07 -5.95
N GLY A 345 -0.18 -23.12 -6.15
CA GLY A 345 -1.04 -24.29 -5.90
C GLY A 345 -1.26 -24.60 -4.42
N ILE A 346 -1.04 -23.63 -3.53
CA ILE A 346 -1.23 -23.81 -2.08
C ILE A 346 -2.62 -23.26 -1.70
N PRO A 347 -3.49 -24.04 -1.02
CA PRO A 347 -4.75 -23.54 -0.52
C PRO A 347 -4.59 -22.30 0.36
N VAL A 348 -5.37 -21.25 0.08
CA VAL A 348 -5.37 -20.01 0.87
C VAL A 348 -6.27 -20.20 2.09
N VAL A 349 -5.73 -19.90 3.28
CA VAL A 349 -6.47 -20.06 4.54
C VAL A 349 -7.13 -18.74 4.93
N VAL A 350 -8.42 -18.78 5.26
CA VAL A 350 -9.18 -17.62 5.74
C VAL A 350 -9.51 -17.81 7.22
N HIS A 351 -9.25 -16.78 8.03
CA HIS A 351 -9.55 -16.74 9.44
C HIS A 351 -10.56 -15.63 9.75
N ASP A 352 -11.60 -15.98 10.52
CA ASP A 352 -12.51 -15.00 11.09
C ASP A 352 -11.83 -14.28 12.25
N VAL A 353 -11.79 -12.95 12.16
CA VAL A 353 -11.28 -12.10 13.23
C VAL A 353 -12.45 -11.70 14.10
N HIS A 354 -12.49 -12.23 15.32
CA HIS A 354 -13.58 -11.96 16.26
C HIS A 354 -13.22 -10.93 17.33
N ARG A 355 -14.21 -10.14 17.73
CA ARG A 355 -14.23 -9.37 18.99
C ARG A 355 -15.45 -9.82 19.78
N TYR A 356 -15.22 -10.34 20.97
CA TYR A 356 -16.24 -11.06 21.75
C TYR A 356 -16.83 -12.22 20.94
N ARG A 357 -18.11 -12.12 20.51
CA ARG A 357 -18.79 -13.13 19.70
C ARG A 357 -19.02 -12.68 18.25
N ASP A 358 -18.67 -11.45 17.92
CA ASP A 358 -18.94 -10.86 16.61
C ASP A 358 -17.71 -10.97 15.71
N THR A 359 -17.92 -11.30 14.44
CA THR A 359 -16.90 -11.23 13.40
C THR A 359 -16.71 -9.79 12.97
N ILE A 360 -15.53 -9.23 13.24
CA ILE A 360 -15.18 -7.84 12.91
C ILE A 360 -14.42 -7.73 11.58
N GLY A 361 -13.95 -8.85 11.04
CA GLY A 361 -13.29 -8.92 9.73
C GLY A 361 -12.76 -10.32 9.42
N TYR A 362 -12.11 -10.43 8.27
CA TYR A 362 -11.62 -11.69 7.71
C TYR A 362 -10.16 -11.50 7.30
N LEU A 363 -9.30 -12.46 7.65
CA LEU A 363 -7.88 -12.48 7.31
C LEU A 363 -7.59 -13.68 6.41
N ALA A 364 -7.23 -13.44 5.15
CA ALA A 364 -6.70 -14.47 4.27
C ALA A 364 -5.17 -14.47 4.31
N VAL A 365 -4.56 -15.62 4.56
CA VAL A 365 -3.10 -15.79 4.57
C VAL A 365 -2.66 -16.61 3.36
N VAL A 366 -1.83 -16.00 2.53
CA VAL A 366 -1.30 -16.56 1.29
C VAL A 366 0.17 -16.93 1.51
N ARG A 367 0.47 -18.22 1.52
CA ARG A 367 1.84 -18.71 1.66
C ARG A 367 2.58 -18.61 0.33
N ARG A 368 3.82 -18.13 0.39
CA ARG A 368 4.73 -17.94 -0.75
C ARG A 368 5.99 -18.78 -0.60
N MET A 369 6.55 -19.18 -1.73
CA MET A 369 7.80 -19.92 -1.86
C MET A 369 8.69 -19.20 -2.88
N PRO A 370 9.43 -18.15 -2.48
CA PRO A 370 10.21 -17.33 -3.41
C PRO A 370 11.21 -18.11 -4.27
N GLY A 371 11.68 -19.28 -3.81
CA GLY A 371 12.59 -20.14 -4.59
C GLY A 371 11.94 -20.89 -5.77
N VAL A 372 10.60 -20.93 -5.84
CA VAL A 372 9.82 -21.55 -6.93
C VAL A 372 9.08 -20.49 -7.75
N GLU A 373 8.84 -19.32 -7.17
CA GLU A 373 8.18 -18.18 -7.82
C GLU A 373 9.10 -17.48 -8.82
N GLN A 374 8.53 -17.02 -9.94
CA GLN A 374 9.25 -16.12 -10.83
C GLN A 374 9.22 -14.73 -10.24
N ARG A 375 10.39 -14.25 -9.81
CA ARG A 375 10.51 -12.90 -9.24
C ARG A 375 10.86 -11.91 -10.33
N HIS A 376 10.04 -10.88 -10.47
CA HIS A 376 10.33 -9.74 -11.32
C HIS A 376 10.95 -8.61 -10.48
N PRO A 377 12.16 -8.14 -10.79
CA PRO A 377 12.82 -7.07 -10.03
C PRO A 377 11.99 -5.79 -9.95
N ASP A 378 11.16 -5.54 -10.96
CA ASP A 378 10.35 -4.32 -11.10
C ASP A 378 8.89 -4.51 -10.65
N ASP A 379 8.55 -5.60 -9.94
CA ASP A 379 7.20 -5.78 -9.39
C ASP A 379 6.98 -4.88 -8.17
N ASP A 380 6.24 -3.79 -8.42
CA ASP A 380 5.90 -2.76 -7.46
C ASP A 380 4.99 -3.21 -6.30
N LEU A 381 4.46 -4.43 -6.37
CA LEU A 381 3.64 -5.06 -5.33
C LEU A 381 4.37 -6.16 -4.56
N ASP A 382 5.59 -6.55 -4.95
CA ASP A 382 6.35 -7.57 -4.22
C ASP A 382 7.02 -6.91 -2.99
N PRO A 383 6.67 -7.32 -1.75
CA PRO A 383 7.28 -6.75 -0.54
C PRO A 383 8.79 -6.94 -0.46
N ALA A 384 9.36 -7.89 -1.20
CA ALA A 384 10.80 -8.12 -1.21
C ALA A 384 11.57 -7.10 -2.09
N GLY A 385 10.88 -6.32 -2.94
CA GLY A 385 11.46 -5.46 -3.97
C GLY A 385 12.01 -4.10 -3.50
N GLY A 386 11.80 -3.71 -2.24
CA GLY A 386 12.26 -2.43 -1.69
C GLY A 386 13.41 -2.55 -0.68
N ASP A 387 14.10 -1.43 -0.42
CA ASP A 387 15.14 -1.31 0.63
C ASP A 387 14.54 -1.24 2.05
N ASP A 388 13.22 -1.00 2.15
CA ASP A 388 12.48 -0.89 3.41
C ASP A 388 12.00 -2.24 3.96
N ALA A 389 11.49 -2.23 5.20
CA ALA A 389 10.86 -3.41 5.79
C ALA A 389 9.67 -3.89 4.92
N PRO A 390 9.60 -5.18 4.57
CA PRO A 390 8.56 -5.75 3.70
C PRO A 390 7.15 -5.56 4.28
N LEU A 391 6.25 -4.92 3.52
CA LEU A 391 4.84 -4.71 3.89
C LEU A 391 3.96 -5.87 3.38
N ARG A 392 3.42 -6.68 4.28
CA ARG A 392 2.81 -7.98 3.93
C ARG A 392 1.30 -8.09 4.13
N ILE A 393 0.66 -7.11 4.74
CA ILE A 393 -0.76 -7.16 5.10
C ILE A 393 -1.50 -6.02 4.43
N ALA A 394 -2.30 -6.33 3.39
CA ALA A 394 -3.18 -5.37 2.76
C ALA A 394 -4.46 -5.20 3.60
N LEU A 395 -4.71 -3.99 4.10
CA LEU A 395 -5.86 -3.65 4.92
C LEU A 395 -6.95 -3.02 4.07
N MET A 396 -8.16 -3.57 4.13
CA MET A 396 -9.25 -3.20 3.21
C MET A 396 -10.58 -2.98 3.94
N ARG A 397 -11.35 -2.03 3.41
CA ARG A 397 -12.77 -1.84 3.75
C ARG A 397 -13.67 -2.81 2.99
N ASN A 398 -14.82 -3.14 3.57
CA ASN A 398 -15.79 -4.06 2.99
C ASN A 398 -16.53 -3.45 1.79
N GLN A 399 -17.08 -2.25 1.94
CA GLN A 399 -17.99 -1.66 0.94
C GLN A 399 -17.24 -1.10 -0.27
N ALA A 400 -16.09 -0.46 -0.01
CA ALA A 400 -15.27 0.13 -1.06
C ALA A 400 -14.39 -0.92 -1.74
N GLU A 401 -13.98 -2.01 -1.07
CA GLU A 401 -12.89 -2.89 -1.52
C GLU A 401 -11.73 -2.10 -2.14
N LEU A 402 -11.24 -1.10 -1.41
CA LEU A 402 -10.02 -0.35 -1.72
C LEU A 402 -8.99 -0.64 -0.63
N VAL A 403 -7.72 -0.57 -0.98
CA VAL A 403 -6.63 -0.71 -0.01
C VAL A 403 -6.52 0.60 0.76
N VAL A 404 -6.76 0.51 2.08
CA VAL A 404 -6.54 1.62 3.00
C VAL A 404 -5.04 1.83 3.14
N THR A 405 -4.32 0.76 3.49
CA THR A 405 -2.86 0.74 3.57
C THR A 405 -2.33 -0.69 3.51
N THR A 406 -1.02 -0.83 3.32
CA THR A 406 -0.32 -2.11 3.48
C THR A 406 0.65 -1.99 4.65
N GLU A 407 0.53 -2.85 5.64
CA GLU A 407 1.35 -2.83 6.85
C GLU A 407 2.04 -4.18 7.08
N ASP A 408 3.01 -4.21 7.98
CA ASP A 408 3.47 -5.47 8.58
C ASP A 408 3.19 -5.45 10.09
N TRP A 409 2.27 -6.31 10.53
CA TRP A 409 1.96 -6.51 11.95
C TRP A 409 2.63 -7.74 12.53
N SER A 410 3.43 -8.46 11.73
CA SER A 410 4.21 -9.59 12.22
C SER A 410 5.36 -9.13 13.09
N ASP A 411 5.74 -10.01 14.00
CA ASP A 411 6.86 -9.83 14.93
C ASP A 411 7.83 -11.01 14.88
N PHE A 412 7.76 -11.78 13.79
CA PHE A 412 8.57 -12.95 13.53
C PHE A 412 9.06 -12.91 12.08
N ALA A 413 10.27 -13.42 11.86
CA ALA A 413 10.77 -13.61 10.51
C ALA A 413 10.09 -14.84 9.87
N PRO A 414 9.74 -14.80 8.58
CA PRO A 414 9.24 -15.99 7.90
C PRO A 414 10.30 -17.11 7.94
N PRO A 415 9.88 -18.39 7.98
CA PRO A 415 10.80 -19.52 7.92
C PRO A 415 11.70 -19.45 6.67
N PRO A 416 12.98 -19.88 6.74
CA PRO A 416 13.87 -19.86 5.58
C PRO A 416 13.29 -20.56 4.35
N GLY A 417 13.31 -19.88 3.20
CA GLY A 417 12.77 -20.38 1.93
C GLY A 417 11.27 -20.13 1.71
N PHE A 418 10.58 -19.57 2.70
CA PHE A 418 9.17 -19.18 2.61
C PHE A 418 9.01 -17.67 2.78
N ASP A 419 7.91 -17.16 2.26
CA ASP A 419 7.40 -15.82 2.54
C ASP A 419 5.87 -15.91 2.64
N TRP A 420 5.20 -14.80 2.91
CA TRP A 420 3.74 -14.77 2.94
C TRP A 420 3.20 -13.37 2.68
N LEU A 421 1.95 -13.34 2.20
CA LEU A 421 1.12 -12.14 2.10
C LEU A 421 -0.19 -12.39 2.83
N ALA A 422 -0.87 -11.34 3.26
CA ALA A 422 -2.16 -11.46 3.90
C ALA A 422 -3.11 -10.33 3.52
N VAL A 423 -4.37 -10.66 3.24
CA VAL A 423 -5.42 -9.67 3.00
C VAL A 423 -6.32 -9.65 4.21
N PHE A 424 -6.50 -8.48 4.82
CA PHE A 424 -7.52 -8.25 5.83
C PHE A 424 -8.65 -7.41 5.25
N LYS A 425 -9.89 -7.88 5.41
CA LYS A 425 -11.10 -7.16 5.00
C LYS A 425 -12.05 -7.02 6.18
N SER A 426 -12.50 -5.79 6.47
CA SER A 426 -13.50 -5.55 7.52
C SER A 426 -14.79 -6.32 7.26
N ALA A 427 -15.54 -6.66 8.31
CA ALA A 427 -16.89 -7.21 8.17
C ALA A 427 -17.88 -6.09 7.80
N LYS A 428 -18.94 -6.42 7.06
CA LYS A 428 -19.92 -5.44 6.56
C LYS A 428 -20.57 -4.64 7.69
N GLU A 429 -20.88 -5.29 8.79
CA GLU A 429 -21.53 -4.72 9.97
C GLU A 429 -20.60 -3.76 10.74
N TRP A 430 -19.29 -3.93 10.57
CA TRP A 430 -18.25 -3.15 11.25
C TRP A 430 -17.55 -2.13 10.35
N ASP A 431 -17.83 -2.13 9.04
CA ASP A 431 -17.13 -1.28 8.07
C ASP A 431 -17.16 0.21 8.42
N ARG A 432 -18.28 0.68 8.99
CA ARG A 432 -18.41 2.06 9.46
C ARG A 432 -17.43 2.38 10.59
N THR A 433 -17.24 1.47 11.53
CA THR A 433 -16.29 1.67 12.65
C THR A 433 -14.85 1.75 12.17
N TYR A 434 -14.49 0.99 11.12
CA TYR A 434 -13.18 1.14 10.47
C TYR A 434 -13.07 2.47 9.73
N ALA A 435 -14.13 2.88 9.01
CA ALA A 435 -14.18 4.17 8.33
C ALA A 435 -14.01 5.35 9.29
N ASP A 436 -14.65 5.29 10.47
CA ASP A 436 -14.56 6.32 11.50
C ASP A 436 -13.15 6.41 12.12
N ALA A 437 -12.29 5.40 11.93
CA ALA A 437 -10.89 5.39 12.36
C ALA A 437 -9.91 5.90 11.28
N GLU A 438 -10.38 6.23 10.08
CA GLU A 438 -9.55 6.73 8.99
C GLU A 438 -9.38 8.26 9.09
N PRO A 439 -8.17 8.80 8.82
CA PRO A 439 -8.04 10.23 8.61
C PRO A 439 -8.69 10.61 7.26
N PRO A 440 -8.90 11.90 6.99
CA PRO A 440 -9.52 12.34 5.72
C PRO A 440 -8.76 11.98 4.44
N ALA A 441 -7.48 11.59 4.54
CA ALA A 441 -6.69 11.07 3.41
C ALA A 441 -6.93 9.56 3.14
N HIS A 442 -7.74 8.91 3.98
CA HIS A 442 -8.11 7.49 3.89
C HIS A 442 -6.90 6.54 3.77
N ASP A 443 -5.73 6.92 4.30
CA ASP A 443 -4.43 6.27 4.06
C ASP A 443 -3.92 5.39 5.21
N MET A 444 -4.67 5.30 6.31
CA MET A 444 -4.34 4.44 7.45
C MET A 444 -5.53 4.25 8.39
N TRP A 445 -5.45 3.24 9.27
CA TRP A 445 -6.36 3.12 10.41
C TRP A 445 -5.69 3.62 11.70
N VAL A 446 -6.23 4.70 12.25
CA VAL A 446 -5.63 5.41 13.38
C VAL A 446 -6.13 4.81 14.70
N SER A 447 -5.31 3.95 15.30
CA SER A 447 -5.60 3.35 16.62
C SER A 447 -5.63 4.35 17.79
N SER A 448 -5.12 5.57 17.57
CA SER A 448 -5.12 6.68 18.52
C SER A 448 -6.30 7.65 18.36
N ALA A 449 -7.24 7.40 17.44
CA ALA A 449 -8.39 8.28 17.18
C ALA A 449 -9.33 8.48 18.38
N GLY A 450 -9.10 7.77 19.50
CA GLY A 450 -9.99 7.77 20.66
C GLY A 450 -11.28 7.00 20.38
N GLY A 451 -12.09 6.78 21.42
CA GLY A 451 -13.38 6.09 21.29
C GLY A 451 -13.29 4.58 20.96
N ASP A 452 -14.44 3.98 20.62
CA ASP A 452 -14.54 2.55 20.33
C ASP A 452 -13.83 2.16 19.02
N ALA A 453 -13.79 3.07 18.02
CA ALA A 453 -13.11 2.85 16.76
C ALA A 453 -11.61 2.54 16.95
N GLY A 454 -10.88 3.37 17.72
CA GLY A 454 -9.46 3.13 18.03
C GLY A 454 -9.22 1.82 18.80
N LEU A 455 -10.16 1.42 19.66
CA LEU A 455 -10.10 0.14 20.39
C LEU A 455 -10.28 -1.06 19.44
N VAL A 456 -11.21 -0.96 18.48
CA VAL A 456 -11.43 -1.99 17.46
C VAL A 456 -10.20 -2.17 16.60
N ILE A 457 -9.55 -1.10 16.13
CA ILE A 457 -8.31 -1.19 15.34
C ILE A 457 -7.19 -1.87 16.14
N ARG A 458 -7.00 -1.48 17.40
CA ARG A 458 -5.97 -2.08 18.26
C ARG A 458 -6.23 -3.57 18.52
N HIS A 459 -7.49 -3.94 18.77
CA HIS A 459 -7.90 -5.33 18.94
C HIS A 459 -7.65 -6.14 17.66
N THR A 460 -8.03 -5.59 16.51
CA THR A 460 -7.81 -6.20 15.18
C THR A 460 -6.35 -6.49 14.94
N ARG A 461 -5.48 -5.50 15.13
CA ARG A 461 -4.03 -5.66 14.99
C ARG A 461 -3.47 -6.78 15.87
N ASN A 462 -3.85 -6.78 17.16
CA ASN A 462 -3.39 -7.81 18.11
C ASN A 462 -3.90 -9.20 17.72
N LYS A 463 -5.17 -9.31 17.30
CA LYS A 463 -5.76 -10.60 16.92
C LYS A 463 -5.18 -11.14 15.63
N VAL A 464 -4.95 -10.29 14.62
CA VAL A 464 -4.26 -10.66 13.37
C VAL A 464 -2.85 -11.15 13.66
N ARG A 465 -2.08 -10.47 14.51
CA ARG A 465 -0.75 -10.93 14.93
C ARG A 465 -0.78 -12.31 15.60
N SER A 466 -1.74 -12.55 16.50
CA SER A 466 -1.96 -13.87 17.13
C SER A 466 -2.31 -14.95 16.09
N LEU A 467 -3.21 -14.67 15.15
CA LEU A 467 -3.59 -15.60 14.09
C LEU A 467 -2.41 -15.93 13.16
N LEU A 468 -1.55 -14.95 12.85
CA LEU A 468 -0.34 -15.18 12.05
C LEU A 468 0.63 -16.11 12.80
N ARG A 469 0.89 -15.86 14.09
CA ARG A 469 1.73 -16.75 14.92
C ARG A 469 1.21 -18.18 14.95
N GLU A 470 -0.09 -18.37 15.14
CA GLU A 470 -0.76 -19.67 15.10
C GLU A 470 -0.60 -20.35 13.72
N THR A 471 -0.82 -19.59 12.64
CA THR A 471 -0.76 -20.10 11.26
C THR A 471 0.62 -20.59 10.83
N PHE A 472 1.68 -19.95 11.36
CA PHE A 472 3.07 -20.31 11.10
C PHE A 472 3.73 -21.11 12.24
N ALA A 473 2.94 -21.54 13.23
CA ALA A 473 3.40 -22.29 14.39
C ALA A 473 4.64 -21.68 15.06
N VAL A 474 4.63 -20.35 15.24
CA VAL A 474 5.69 -19.61 15.92
C VAL A 474 5.63 -19.96 17.41
N PRO A 475 6.72 -20.50 18.01
CA PRO A 475 6.72 -20.86 19.43
C PRO A 475 6.48 -19.63 20.31
N GLU A 476 5.69 -19.79 21.38
CA GLU A 476 5.56 -18.74 22.38
C GLU A 476 6.88 -18.56 23.14
N PRO A 477 7.17 -17.34 23.67
CA PRO A 477 8.46 -17.08 24.33
C PRO A 477 8.75 -18.00 25.53
N GLU A 478 7.72 -18.45 26.23
CA GLU A 478 7.83 -19.39 27.35
C GLU A 478 8.17 -20.81 26.87
N ASP A 479 7.52 -21.25 25.79
CA ASP A 479 7.78 -22.55 25.14
C ASP A 479 9.15 -22.58 24.44
N ALA A 480 9.63 -21.46 23.90
CA ALA A 480 10.95 -21.38 23.29
C ALA A 480 12.08 -21.65 24.30
N ALA A 481 11.90 -21.23 25.56
CA ALA A 481 12.85 -21.47 26.65
C ALA A 481 12.80 -22.91 27.19
N GLU A 482 11.65 -23.58 27.08
CA GLU A 482 11.47 -25.00 27.41
C GLU A 482 11.88 -25.93 26.25
N GLU A 483 11.57 -25.57 25.00
CA GLU A 483 12.02 -26.26 23.78
C GLU A 483 13.55 -26.20 23.64
N GLU A 484 14.20 -25.09 24.03
CA GLU A 484 15.66 -25.00 24.04
C GLU A 484 16.29 -26.02 25.01
N ARG A 485 15.55 -26.47 26.03
CA ARG A 485 15.95 -27.59 26.91
C ARG A 485 15.52 -28.97 26.39
N ALA A 486 14.50 -29.04 25.54
CA ALA A 486 13.94 -30.29 25.00
C ALA A 486 14.42 -30.65 23.57
N ARG A 487 15.47 -30.00 23.06
CA ARG A 487 16.00 -30.21 21.68
C ARG A 487 16.67 -31.57 21.46
N LEU A 488 15.87 -32.62 21.34
CA LEU A 488 16.13 -33.85 20.59
C LEU A 488 14.80 -34.33 20.00
N GLY A 489 14.57 -34.19 18.69
CA GLY A 489 13.50 -34.93 18.03
C GLY A 489 12.89 -34.36 16.75
N VAL A 490 12.25 -35.26 16.02
CA VAL A 490 11.52 -35.24 14.74
C VAL A 490 10.52 -34.07 14.55
N GLY A 491 10.27 -33.25 15.58
CA GLY A 491 9.31 -32.13 15.55
C GLY A 491 9.66 -31.00 14.59
N THR A 492 10.94 -30.75 14.29
CA THR A 492 11.35 -29.64 13.40
C THR A 492 11.02 -29.91 11.92
N LEU A 493 11.12 -31.16 11.46
CA LEU A 493 10.72 -31.56 10.10
C LEU A 493 9.19 -31.58 9.97
N ALA A 494 8.49 -32.06 11.01
CA ALA A 494 7.03 -32.02 11.08
C ALA A 494 6.49 -30.58 11.07
N ARG A 495 7.18 -29.60 11.67
CA ARG A 495 6.83 -28.17 11.56
C ARG A 495 7.07 -27.59 10.16
N ARG A 496 8.17 -27.96 9.50
CA ARG A 496 8.46 -27.55 8.11
C ARG A 496 7.44 -28.12 7.10
N LEU A 497 6.97 -29.35 7.34
CA LEU A 497 5.86 -29.95 6.58
C LEU A 497 4.49 -29.43 7.05
N GLY A 498 4.34 -29.04 8.32
CA GLY A 498 3.13 -28.47 8.89
C GLY A 498 2.75 -27.12 8.28
N VAL A 499 3.75 -26.32 7.87
CA VAL A 499 3.53 -25.09 7.08
C VAL A 499 2.92 -25.41 5.68
N LEU A 500 3.01 -26.65 5.20
CA LEU A 500 2.44 -27.09 3.92
C LEU A 500 1.10 -27.85 4.06
N LEU A 501 0.69 -28.23 5.27
CA LEU A 501 -0.54 -29.00 5.49
C LEU A 501 -1.73 -28.10 5.86
N PRO A 502 -2.93 -28.31 5.29
CA PRO A 502 -4.14 -27.67 5.77
C PRO A 502 -4.51 -28.23 7.15
N VAL A 503 -4.68 -27.34 8.15
CA VAL A 503 -5.05 -27.74 9.51
C VAL A 503 -6.52 -28.17 9.51
N ALA A 504 -6.78 -29.47 9.42
CA ALA A 504 -8.07 -30.04 9.81
C ALA A 504 -8.14 -30.05 11.34
N ARG A 505 -9.08 -29.29 11.92
CA ARG A 505 -9.40 -29.37 13.36
C ARG A 505 -9.94 -30.77 13.67
N ALA A 506 -9.17 -31.55 14.42
CA ALA A 506 -9.67 -32.72 15.13
C ALA A 506 -9.46 -32.48 16.63
N ASP A 507 -10.57 -32.44 17.37
CA ASP A 507 -10.56 -32.46 18.84
C ASP A 507 -9.93 -33.79 19.31
N VAL A 508 -8.90 -33.70 20.15
CA VAL A 508 -8.35 -34.85 20.88
C VAL A 508 -8.56 -34.61 22.38
N PRO A 509 -9.31 -35.47 23.09
CA PRO A 509 -9.50 -35.34 24.53
C PRO A 509 -8.35 -35.96 25.34
N GLY A 510 -7.80 -35.15 26.26
CA GLY A 510 -7.41 -35.48 27.63
C GLY A 510 -6.37 -36.58 27.93
N ALA A 511 -5.26 -36.18 28.58
CA ALA A 511 -4.48 -37.02 29.50
C ALA A 511 -3.69 -36.10 30.49
N PRO A 512 -3.19 -36.58 31.65
CA PRO A 512 -3.71 -36.17 32.95
C PRO A 512 -2.80 -35.25 33.77
N ASN A 513 -3.44 -34.55 34.71
CA ASN A 513 -2.82 -33.74 35.77
C ASN A 513 -1.91 -34.58 36.67
N GLY A 514 -0.64 -34.16 36.79
CA GLY A 514 0.26 -34.54 37.86
C GLY A 514 0.72 -33.29 38.61
N ALA A 515 0.18 -33.06 39.80
CA ALA A 515 0.61 -32.00 40.70
C ALA A 515 1.82 -32.45 41.54
N SER A 516 2.84 -31.61 41.66
CA SER A 516 3.69 -31.58 42.86
C SER A 516 4.43 -30.24 43.04
N GLY A 517 4.15 -29.61 44.20
CA GLY A 517 5.14 -29.09 45.14
C GLY A 517 5.95 -27.84 44.78
N GLY A 518 5.62 -26.73 45.43
CA GLY A 518 6.32 -25.44 45.34
C GLY A 518 7.76 -25.41 45.88
N GLY A 519 8.49 -24.37 45.45
CA GLY A 519 9.82 -24.01 45.93
C GLY A 519 10.16 -22.57 45.53
N ALA A 520 10.61 -21.81 46.50
CA ALA A 520 10.73 -20.35 46.52
C ALA A 520 11.72 -19.72 45.52
N GLY A 521 11.36 -18.50 45.10
CA GLY A 521 12.21 -17.32 44.86
C GLY A 521 13.67 -17.49 44.44
N GLY A 522 13.97 -17.08 43.20
CA GLY A 522 15.33 -16.76 42.77
C GLY A 522 15.34 -15.95 41.48
N ARG A 523 15.65 -14.64 41.57
CA ARG A 523 15.95 -13.76 40.44
C ARG A 523 17.01 -14.42 39.54
N ARG A 524 16.69 -14.72 38.28
CA ARG A 524 17.68 -15.14 37.27
C ARG A 524 18.05 -13.97 36.37
N ALA A 525 19.32 -13.58 36.45
CA ALA A 525 19.97 -12.61 35.57
C ALA A 525 20.18 -13.20 34.17
N ALA A 526 20.04 -12.36 33.15
CA ALA A 526 20.26 -12.70 31.74
C ALA A 526 21.71 -13.15 31.49
N ARG A 527 21.90 -14.34 30.90
CA ARG A 527 23.21 -14.79 30.40
C ARG A 527 23.55 -14.00 29.13
N ARG A 528 24.63 -13.21 29.16
CA ARG A 528 25.21 -12.57 27.96
C ARG A 528 25.89 -13.64 27.10
N GLN A 529 25.56 -13.68 25.81
CA GLN A 529 26.17 -14.57 24.83
C GLN A 529 27.56 -14.02 24.44
N LEU A 530 28.62 -14.79 24.69
CA LEU A 530 30.02 -14.35 24.63
C LEU A 530 30.64 -14.45 23.22
N VAL A 531 29.99 -15.14 22.27
CA VAL A 531 30.52 -15.39 20.92
C VAL A 531 29.47 -15.07 19.85
N SER A 532 29.89 -14.38 18.79
CA SER A 532 29.14 -14.15 17.55
C SER A 532 29.69 -15.09 16.49
N ILE A 533 28.82 -15.80 15.76
CA ILE A 533 29.22 -16.83 14.81
C ILE A 533 28.45 -16.61 13.51
N ASP A 534 29.16 -16.55 12.39
CA ASP A 534 28.56 -16.45 11.06
C ASP A 534 28.21 -17.83 10.51
N ALA A 535 27.35 -17.86 9.49
CA ALA A 535 26.95 -19.12 8.87
C ALA A 535 28.16 -19.83 8.21
N PRO A 536 28.35 -21.15 8.42
CA PRO A 536 29.39 -21.89 7.75
C PRO A 536 29.20 -21.86 6.24
N TYR A 537 30.28 -21.67 5.50
CA TYR A 537 30.29 -21.82 4.04
C TYR A 537 31.28 -22.91 3.60
N LEU A 538 30.94 -23.55 2.48
CA LEU A 538 31.78 -24.59 1.88
C LEU A 538 32.98 -23.94 1.17
N VAL A 539 34.19 -24.38 1.53
CA VAL A 539 35.43 -23.94 0.87
C VAL A 539 35.71 -24.82 -0.34
N GLU A 540 35.73 -26.15 -0.15
CA GLU A 540 35.97 -27.12 -1.21
C GLU A 540 35.47 -28.52 -0.85
N THR A 541 35.32 -29.38 -1.85
CA THR A 541 35.12 -30.83 -1.68
C THR A 541 36.37 -31.56 -2.13
N LEU A 542 37.00 -32.30 -1.22
CA LEU A 542 38.21 -33.08 -1.48
C LEU A 542 37.89 -34.30 -2.36
N ARG A 543 38.89 -34.83 -3.06
CA ARG A 543 38.73 -35.98 -3.98
C ARG A 543 38.21 -37.25 -3.32
N ASP A 544 38.42 -37.39 -2.02
CA ASP A 544 37.92 -38.51 -1.20
C ASP A 544 36.46 -38.31 -0.73
N GLY A 545 35.82 -37.19 -1.10
CA GLY A 545 34.44 -36.87 -0.76
C GLY A 545 34.25 -36.15 0.58
N ARG A 546 35.34 -35.80 1.28
CA ARG A 546 35.28 -34.94 2.48
C ARG A 546 34.99 -33.50 2.08
N GLN A 547 34.15 -32.83 2.86
CA GLN A 547 33.86 -31.41 2.69
C GLN A 547 34.68 -30.58 3.67
N ARG A 548 35.31 -29.53 3.15
CA ARG A 548 36.04 -28.53 3.95
C ARG A 548 35.18 -27.29 4.08
N GLN A 549 34.76 -26.98 5.30
CA GLN A 549 33.89 -25.84 5.62
C GLN A 549 34.64 -24.83 6.48
N ARG A 550 34.30 -23.55 6.33
CA ARG A 550 34.88 -22.46 7.10
C ARG A 550 33.81 -21.72 7.86
N VAL A 551 34.09 -21.43 9.13
CA VAL A 551 33.25 -20.65 10.03
C VAL A 551 34.05 -19.44 10.47
N GLU A 552 33.44 -18.26 10.36
CA GLU A 552 33.96 -17.00 10.86
C GLU A 552 33.22 -16.64 12.16
N PHE A 553 33.96 -16.14 13.15
CA PHE A 553 33.42 -15.87 14.49
C PHE A 553 34.21 -14.78 15.20
N GLU A 554 33.58 -14.14 16.19
CA GLU A 554 34.20 -13.13 17.04
C GLU A 554 33.79 -13.36 18.51
N VAL A 555 34.77 -13.33 19.42
CA VAL A 555 34.51 -13.46 20.86
C VAL A 555 34.48 -12.09 21.52
N LYS A 556 33.37 -11.77 22.19
CA LYS A 556 33.18 -10.51 22.92
C LYS A 556 33.79 -10.60 24.32
N ALA A 557 35.12 -10.61 24.39
CA ALA A 557 35.89 -10.60 25.63
C ALA A 557 37.07 -9.60 25.52
N ASP A 558 37.41 -8.93 26.62
CA ASP A 558 38.48 -7.91 26.66
C ASP A 558 39.91 -8.54 26.75
N GLY A 559 40.07 -9.82 26.42
CA GLY A 559 41.30 -10.61 26.56
C GLY A 559 41.27 -11.92 25.76
N GLU A 560 42.06 -12.92 26.16
CA GLU A 560 41.99 -14.25 25.52
C GLU A 560 40.77 -15.04 25.97
N ALA A 561 40.19 -15.81 25.05
CA ALA A 561 39.12 -16.74 25.31
C ALA A 561 39.49 -18.14 24.79
N LEU A 562 39.05 -19.17 25.51
CA LEU A 562 39.11 -20.55 25.02
C LEU A 562 37.83 -20.84 24.24
N VAL A 563 38.00 -21.19 22.97
CA VAL A 563 36.92 -21.58 22.05
C VAL A 563 36.98 -23.07 21.81
N ARG A 564 35.85 -23.75 22.00
CA ARG A 564 35.64 -25.17 21.70
C ARG A 564 34.64 -25.30 20.56
N ILE A 565 34.96 -26.15 19.59
CA ILE A 565 34.03 -26.58 18.54
C ILE A 565 33.58 -28.02 18.78
N GLU A 566 32.30 -28.26 18.56
CA GLU A 566 31.72 -29.60 18.52
C GLU A 566 31.17 -29.83 17.11
N VAL A 567 31.65 -30.89 16.46
CA VAL A 567 31.30 -31.19 15.07
C VAL A 567 30.44 -32.43 15.04
N PHE A 568 29.24 -32.29 14.49
CA PHE A 568 28.26 -33.37 14.40
C PHE A 568 28.09 -33.79 12.94
N VAL A 569 28.02 -35.10 12.71
CA VAL A 569 27.48 -35.63 11.46
C VAL A 569 25.96 -35.70 11.58
N ILE A 570 25.28 -35.19 10.57
CA ILE A 570 23.83 -35.32 10.41
C ILE A 570 23.57 -36.55 9.53
N GLY A 571 22.99 -37.59 10.12
CA GLY A 571 22.49 -38.76 9.38
C GLY A 571 21.16 -38.47 8.66
N ASP A 572 20.75 -39.38 7.77
CA ASP A 572 19.57 -39.22 6.91
C ASP A 572 18.24 -39.06 7.69
N GLU A 573 18.21 -39.50 8.96
CA GLU A 573 17.06 -39.35 9.88
C GLU A 573 17.22 -38.18 10.88
N GLY A 574 18.19 -37.29 10.67
CA GLY A 574 18.46 -36.16 11.55
C GLY A 574 19.15 -36.52 12.88
N ALA A 575 19.53 -37.78 13.07
CA ALA A 575 20.38 -38.23 14.16
C ALA A 575 21.72 -37.49 14.10
N ARG A 576 22.12 -36.90 15.23
CA ARG A 576 23.39 -36.20 15.38
C ARG A 576 24.36 -37.12 16.10
N GLU A 577 25.43 -37.48 15.41
CA GLU A 577 26.55 -38.18 16.01
C GLU A 577 27.68 -37.17 16.21
N LEU A 578 28.06 -36.94 17.47
CA LEU A 578 29.23 -36.12 17.80
C LEU A 578 30.47 -36.85 17.30
N LEU A 579 31.24 -36.20 16.44
CA LEU A 579 32.50 -36.73 15.98
C LEU A 579 33.54 -36.67 17.09
N SER A 580 34.29 -37.76 17.24
CA SER A 580 35.49 -37.75 18.10
C SER A 580 36.58 -36.86 17.48
N GLU A 581 37.50 -36.35 18.30
CA GLU A 581 38.58 -35.45 17.84
C GLU A 581 39.43 -36.06 16.70
N SER A 582 39.59 -37.39 16.65
CA SER A 582 40.34 -38.07 15.59
C SER A 582 39.61 -38.13 14.24
N GLN A 583 38.30 -37.83 14.22
CA GLN A 583 37.46 -37.78 13.02
C GLN A 583 37.28 -36.36 12.48
N VAL A 584 37.84 -35.36 13.16
CA VAL A 584 37.72 -33.94 12.82
C VAL A 584 39.12 -33.37 12.55
N GLU A 585 39.33 -32.89 11.33
CA GLU A 585 40.51 -32.08 11.01
C GLU A 585 40.10 -30.60 11.07
N ALA A 586 40.58 -29.86 12.08
CA ALA A 586 40.36 -28.42 12.18
C ALA A 586 41.67 -27.63 12.04
N THR A 587 41.60 -26.48 11.39
CA THR A 587 42.70 -25.53 11.25
C THR A 587 42.20 -24.13 11.61
N TRP A 588 42.79 -23.54 12.63
CA TRP A 588 42.45 -22.21 13.14
C TRP A 588 43.32 -21.15 12.46
N SER A 589 42.78 -19.96 12.15
CA SER A 589 43.54 -18.92 11.44
C SER A 589 44.62 -18.28 12.31
N ASP A 590 44.24 -17.68 13.45
CA ASP A 590 45.17 -16.94 14.34
C ASP A 590 45.07 -17.39 15.81
N GLY A 591 44.36 -18.49 16.08
CA GLY A 591 44.23 -19.08 17.41
C GLY A 591 45.35 -20.06 17.73
N ARG A 592 45.83 -20.08 18.98
CA ARG A 592 46.75 -21.13 19.46
C ARG A 592 45.93 -22.36 19.81
N ALA A 593 45.94 -23.35 18.92
CA ALA A 593 45.25 -24.62 19.12
C ALA A 593 45.72 -25.29 20.42
N VAL A 594 44.75 -25.68 21.26
CA VAL A 594 44.95 -26.45 22.50
C VAL A 594 44.68 -27.93 22.21
N SER A 595 43.68 -28.24 21.38
CA SER A 595 43.41 -29.56 20.80
C SER A 595 42.93 -29.42 19.35
N GLY A 596 42.60 -30.55 18.70
CA GLY A 596 41.99 -30.54 17.36
C GLY A 596 40.65 -29.79 17.31
N THR A 597 39.95 -29.64 18.43
CA THR A 597 38.64 -28.98 18.51
C THR A 597 38.60 -27.83 19.53
N GLU A 598 39.75 -27.39 20.04
CA GLU A 598 39.86 -26.26 20.96
C GLU A 598 41.01 -25.33 20.60
N ALA A 599 40.80 -24.02 20.70
CA ALA A 599 41.84 -23.02 20.52
C ALA A 599 41.69 -21.85 21.49
N ARG A 600 42.83 -21.28 21.92
CA ARG A 600 42.88 -19.96 22.56
C ARG A 600 42.87 -18.89 21.48
N VAL A 601 41.96 -17.94 21.58
CA VAL A 601 41.79 -16.85 20.61
C VAL A 601 41.73 -15.50 21.32
N ALA A 602 42.20 -14.44 20.66
CA ALA A 602 42.02 -13.09 21.16
C ALA A 602 40.55 -12.64 20.99
N GLY A 603 39.98 -12.03 22.02
CA GLY A 603 38.66 -11.40 21.93
C GLY A 603 38.69 -10.08 21.15
N GLY A 604 37.54 -9.72 20.57
CA GLY A 604 37.36 -8.50 19.77
C GLY A 604 38.03 -8.51 18.38
N VAL A 605 38.57 -9.66 17.95
CA VAL A 605 39.17 -9.83 16.63
C VAL A 605 38.39 -10.91 15.87
N PRO A 606 37.99 -10.66 14.60
CA PRO A 606 37.42 -11.70 13.76
C PRO A 606 38.39 -12.86 13.57
N GLN A 607 37.91 -14.07 13.84
CA GLN A 607 38.67 -15.32 13.76
C GLN A 607 37.95 -16.29 12.83
N SER A 608 38.68 -17.32 12.40
CA SER A 608 38.08 -18.37 11.59
C SER A 608 38.64 -19.75 11.92
N VAL A 609 37.79 -20.75 11.73
CA VAL A 609 38.20 -22.16 11.80
C VAL A 609 37.73 -22.88 10.54
N THR A 610 38.64 -23.63 9.94
CA THR A 610 38.38 -24.48 8.78
C THR A 610 38.33 -25.92 9.24
N ILE A 611 37.23 -26.61 8.96
CA ILE A 611 36.92 -27.94 9.51
C ILE A 611 36.64 -28.90 8.36
N SER A 612 37.18 -30.12 8.45
CA SER A 612 36.86 -31.25 7.57
C SER A 612 36.48 -32.47 8.41
N GLY A 613 35.41 -33.17 8.02
CA GLY A 613 34.90 -34.38 8.68
C GLY A 613 34.82 -35.57 7.71
N PRO A 614 34.15 -36.67 8.11
CA PRO A 614 34.00 -37.87 7.29
C PRO A 614 33.33 -37.59 5.92
N PRO A 615 33.70 -38.33 4.86
CA PRO A 615 33.21 -38.06 3.51
C PRO A 615 31.71 -38.32 3.37
N ARG A 616 31.06 -37.54 2.48
CA ARG A 616 29.64 -37.68 2.11
C ARG A 616 28.66 -37.62 3.29
N ARG A 617 29.00 -36.84 4.31
CA ARG A 617 28.16 -36.59 5.49
C ARG A 617 27.98 -35.08 5.67
N ALA A 618 26.76 -34.64 5.96
CA ALA A 618 26.50 -33.24 6.30
C ALA A 618 27.04 -32.95 7.70
N LEU A 619 27.82 -31.87 7.83
CA LEU A 619 28.42 -31.46 9.10
C LEU A 619 27.63 -30.29 9.71
N ARG A 620 27.47 -30.32 11.03
CA ARG A 620 27.00 -29.19 11.84
C ARG A 620 28.07 -28.84 12.86
N ILE A 621 28.39 -27.56 12.95
CA ILE A 621 29.44 -27.06 13.84
C ILE A 621 28.75 -26.22 14.92
N GLU A 622 28.96 -26.58 16.18
CA GLU A 622 28.54 -25.78 17.33
C GLU A 622 29.79 -25.25 18.02
N MET A 623 29.76 -24.00 18.47
CA MET A 623 30.93 -23.33 19.02
C MET A 623 30.59 -22.65 20.34
N ASN A 624 31.43 -22.88 21.34
CA ASN A 624 31.31 -22.33 22.68
C ASN A 624 32.58 -21.59 23.06
N ALA A 625 32.45 -20.42 23.69
CA ALA A 625 33.58 -19.62 24.15
C ALA A 625 33.49 -19.36 25.66
N ARG A 626 34.65 -19.42 26.34
CA ARG A 626 34.81 -18.97 27.73
C ARG A 626 36.00 -18.02 27.84
N ALA A 627 35.85 -16.91 28.55
CA ALA A 627 36.97 -16.00 28.84
C ALA A 627 38.00 -16.71 29.73
N ILE A 628 39.28 -16.41 29.53
CA ILE A 628 40.39 -16.91 30.35
C ILE A 628 40.75 -15.81 31.36
N ASP A 629 40.55 -16.08 32.65
CA ASP A 629 41.01 -15.17 33.72
C ASP A 629 42.52 -15.37 33.96
N ALA A 630 43.19 -14.36 34.52
CA ALA A 630 44.67 -14.30 34.67
C ALA A 630 45.31 -15.36 35.61
N GLY A 631 44.66 -16.51 35.85
CA GLY A 631 45.15 -17.63 36.64
C GLY A 631 44.99 -19.02 36.01
N ASP A 632 44.56 -19.12 34.73
CA ASP A 632 44.23 -20.38 34.01
C ASP A 632 45.22 -20.79 32.89
#